data_AF-A0A804J5I9-F1
#
_entry.id   AF-A0A804J5I9-F1
#
_cell.length_a   1.000
_cell.length_b   1.000
_cell.length_c   1.000
_cell.angle_alpha   90.00
_cell.angle_beta   90.00
_cell.angle_gamma   90.00
#
_symmetry.space_group_name_H-M   'P 1'
#
loop_
_entity.id
_entity.type
_entity.pdbx_description
1 polymer ?
#
loop_
_entity_poly.entity_id
_entity_poly.type
_entity_poly.pdbx_seq_one_letter_code
_entity_poly.pdbx_strand_id
1 'polypeptide(L)'
;MDKNKPNTMESLNISGTPTDDAVVVLPETVTYLPSHSLDASKAELENISKHENETFVKVDPIQISNDSSASTETRNTEGRPSLQPSDLSHIQVLRHTQKKTPESTKSSIHRKDDNANRGFVDTAAPIESVKEVVTKFGGIIDWKAHKAHNLEKQKHVQSELEKIREEIPECKRQSEASEEAKIQVLKELESMKRIIEELKLNLDRARKEEAQAKQDSELAQLRVKELEQGIANESSIVAKTQLEVAKERHEAAVAELKSVKDDLQALQREYDSLISERDIAMRKAEKAVSSAKDIEKTVEELTLELIAKKESLESAHVAHLEAEEHRIGAALARDQDCFTWAKELKQAEEEVQQLNQQLTLTKDLKLKLDASCTLLQTFKAELEAYMKAKLKQESESTDNEKIPDDVEETKGTTSSIQAIDSTRKALEEVKASIEKAKDEVNCLSVAASSLKTELDAEKAALSTLKQMEGMASIAVSSLEAELDRTRQELEVVRMKEKEAREKMVELPKLMQQAAQEADQAKSVAQMARDELRKAKEEAEQAKAASSTTQIKLHAVLKETEAAKASEKLAMARVKALQESEQAAGMGGADSPAGVTLPLDEYSTLCKTAHEAEELAHERVAAALAQIEVAKKSERSSIERLEQTYREMEQCKQALRVAIEKAEKAKEGKLGAEQELRKWRAELKQRRRATDAAKGTINPPLRSFEQSSEPKSSSKEATDVHVHPEPENAEHDAPARNKTKKKKPLFPRIVLFLARKKPQPVK
;
A
#
# COMPACT_ATOMS: atom_id res chain seq x y z
N MET A 1 62.67 -7.34 -9.75
CA MET A 1 61.70 -8.16 -10.50
C MET A 1 60.33 -7.54 -10.30
N ASP A 2 60.07 -6.33 -10.81
CA ASP A 2 59.94 -5.93 -12.23
C ASP A 2 58.56 -6.36 -12.78
N LYS A 3 57.62 -5.40 -12.88
CA LYS A 3 57.36 -4.53 -14.05
C LYS A 3 56.74 -5.28 -15.22
N ASN A 4 55.52 -4.87 -15.60
CA ASN A 4 55.33 -4.23 -16.90
C ASN A 4 53.97 -3.52 -17.01
N LYS A 5 53.99 -2.32 -17.61
CA LYS A 5 52.91 -1.80 -18.44
C LYS A 5 53.19 -2.24 -19.89
N PRO A 6 52.17 -2.44 -20.74
CA PRO A 6 52.29 -2.19 -22.18
C PRO A 6 52.11 -0.69 -22.47
N ASN A 7 52.59 -0.27 -23.63
CA ASN A 7 52.53 1.10 -24.12
C ASN A 7 52.24 1.06 -25.63
N THR A 8 51.36 1.93 -26.12
CA THR A 8 51.18 2.10 -27.57
C THR A 8 50.94 3.56 -27.89
N MET A 9 51.87 4.16 -28.63
CA MET A 9 51.78 5.50 -29.16
C MET A 9 52.40 5.45 -30.56
N GLU A 10 51.63 5.81 -31.59
CA GLU A 10 52.08 6.10 -32.96
C GLU A 10 50.85 6.62 -33.74
N SER A 11 50.95 7.47 -34.78
CA SER A 11 52.14 7.89 -35.53
C SER A 11 51.92 9.20 -36.32
N LEU A 12 53.01 9.96 -36.57
CA LEU A 12 53.28 10.84 -37.76
C LEU A 12 52.38 12.09 -37.97
N ASN A 13 52.92 13.34 -37.89
CA ASN A 13 53.66 14.15 -38.91
C ASN A 13 52.73 14.89 -39.92
N ILE A 14 53.07 16.01 -40.60
CA ILE A 14 54.34 16.73 -40.87
C ILE A 14 54.07 18.27 -40.95
N SER A 15 55.09 19.13 -40.74
CA SER A 15 55.25 20.50 -41.32
C SER A 15 54.31 21.66 -40.86
N GLY A 16 54.75 22.92 -40.65
CA GLY A 16 56.13 23.43 -40.55
C GLY A 16 56.32 24.94 -40.84
N THR A 17 56.77 25.73 -39.83
CA THR A 17 57.55 27.00 -39.92
C THR A 17 56.87 28.29 -40.48
N PRO A 18 57.43 29.52 -40.27
CA PRO A 18 58.05 30.08 -39.03
C PRO A 18 57.80 31.62 -38.77
N THR A 19 58.19 32.12 -37.57
CA THR A 19 58.75 33.49 -37.23
C THR A 19 57.92 34.78 -37.56
N ASP A 20 58.05 35.94 -36.88
CA ASP A 20 58.82 36.38 -35.69
C ASP A 20 58.17 37.64 -35.03
N ASP A 21 58.77 38.14 -33.92
CA ASP A 21 58.79 39.50 -33.30
C ASP A 21 58.00 40.70 -33.89
N ALA A 22 57.68 41.80 -33.19
CA ALA A 22 57.53 42.19 -31.76
C ALA A 22 57.14 43.72 -31.71
N VAL A 23 56.80 44.28 -30.53
CA VAL A 23 56.82 45.75 -30.19
C VAL A 23 55.74 46.69 -30.83
N VAL A 24 55.25 47.81 -30.24
CA VAL A 24 54.92 48.16 -28.82
C VAL A 24 54.03 49.45 -28.69
N VAL A 25 53.05 49.47 -27.75
CA VAL A 25 52.46 50.63 -26.99
C VAL A 25 51.63 51.79 -27.65
N LEU A 26 50.36 51.91 -27.19
CA LEU A 26 49.46 53.11 -27.03
C LEU A 26 48.94 53.90 -28.29
N PRO A 27 47.87 54.77 -28.21
CA PRO A 27 47.23 55.40 -27.03
C PRO A 27 45.67 55.46 -26.92
N GLU A 28 45.24 55.79 -25.68
CA GLU A 28 44.08 56.58 -25.13
C GLU A 28 42.69 56.84 -25.78
N THR A 29 41.70 56.98 -24.87
CA THR A 29 40.49 57.87 -24.80
C THR A 29 39.07 57.49 -25.31
N VAL A 30 38.12 57.43 -24.33
CA VAL A 30 36.77 58.11 -24.24
C VAL A 30 35.71 57.80 -25.34
N THR A 31 34.46 57.37 -25.07
CA THR A 31 33.36 58.11 -24.38
C THR A 31 32.14 57.23 -23.97
N TYR A 32 31.30 57.77 -23.07
CA TYR A 32 29.96 57.37 -22.58
C TYR A 32 28.94 56.68 -23.52
N LEU A 33 27.97 55.98 -22.89
CA LEU A 33 26.51 56.07 -23.17
C LEU A 33 25.71 55.95 -21.83
N PRO A 34 24.49 56.54 -21.69
CA PRO A 34 23.87 56.83 -20.38
C PRO A 34 22.59 56.00 -20.04
N SER A 35 21.94 56.38 -18.92
CA SER A 35 20.61 55.91 -18.47
C SER A 35 19.57 57.06 -18.46
N HIS A 36 18.36 56.81 -17.92
CA HIS A 36 17.14 57.69 -17.82
C HIS A 36 16.16 57.60 -19.01
N SER A 37 14.84 57.89 -18.89
CA SER A 37 13.86 57.72 -17.78
C SER A 37 12.43 58.07 -18.29
N LEU A 38 11.39 57.44 -17.72
CA LEU A 38 9.95 57.83 -17.68
C LEU A 38 9.12 58.08 -18.99
N ASP A 39 8.19 57.16 -19.21
CA ASP A 39 6.71 57.36 -19.24
C ASP A 39 5.92 57.79 -20.51
N ALA A 40 4.66 57.32 -20.54
CA ALA A 40 3.44 57.76 -21.25
C ALA A 40 3.38 57.84 -22.80
N SER A 41 2.58 56.94 -23.43
CA SER A 41 1.25 57.27 -24.05
C SER A 41 0.78 56.33 -25.20
N LYS A 42 -0.55 56.10 -25.28
CA LYS A 42 -1.39 55.81 -26.48
C LYS A 42 -1.16 54.46 -27.22
N ALA A 43 -2.07 53.48 -27.39
CA ALA A 43 -3.54 53.29 -27.28
C ALA A 43 -4.37 53.35 -28.58
N GLU A 44 -4.98 52.21 -28.95
CA GLU A 44 -6.15 52.07 -29.83
C GLU A 44 -7.07 50.92 -29.35
N LEU A 45 -8.36 51.25 -29.14
CA LEU A 45 -9.61 50.63 -29.70
C LEU A 45 -9.89 49.11 -29.52
N GLU A 46 -11.12 48.62 -29.24
CA GLU A 46 -12.49 49.18 -29.04
C GLU A 46 -13.20 48.41 -27.88
N ASN A 47 -14.00 49.02 -26.98
CA ASN A 47 -15.44 49.40 -27.09
C ASN A 47 -16.38 48.17 -27.23
N ILE A 48 -17.50 48.00 -26.49
CA ILE A 48 -18.73 48.82 -26.49
C ILE A 48 -19.50 48.74 -25.15
N SER A 49 -19.98 49.89 -24.64
CA SER A 49 -21.34 50.16 -24.09
C SER A 49 -21.35 51.11 -22.86
N LYS A 50 -22.32 52.04 -22.83
CA LYS A 50 -22.57 53.02 -21.75
C LYS A 50 -24.07 53.37 -21.66
N HIS A 51 -24.54 53.66 -20.44
CA HIS A 51 -25.31 54.84 -19.99
C HIS A 51 -25.58 54.61 -18.48
N GLU A 52 -25.30 55.50 -17.53
CA GLU A 52 -25.69 56.92 -17.36
C GLU A 52 -27.16 57.10 -16.96
N ASN A 53 -27.39 57.46 -15.68
CA ASN A 53 -27.83 58.83 -15.37
C ASN A 53 -27.62 59.18 -13.88
N GLU A 54 -27.62 60.47 -13.58
CA GLU A 54 -27.12 61.08 -12.34
C GLU A 54 -28.23 61.47 -11.35
N THR A 55 -27.87 61.76 -10.09
CA THR A 55 -28.49 62.87 -9.33
C THR A 55 -27.50 63.46 -8.32
N PHE A 56 -27.60 64.76 -8.04
CA PHE A 56 -26.55 65.57 -7.41
C PHE A 56 -26.83 65.93 -5.93
N VAL A 57 -25.83 65.73 -5.06
CA VAL A 57 -25.25 66.70 -4.08
C VAL A 57 -26.12 67.44 -3.03
N LYS A 58 -25.63 67.37 -1.77
CA LYS A 58 -25.73 68.29 -0.60
C LYS A 58 -26.63 69.55 -0.64
N VAL A 59 -27.26 69.83 0.52
CA VAL A 59 -26.94 71.01 1.36
C VAL A 59 -27.06 70.67 2.87
N ASP A 60 -26.24 71.29 3.73
CA ASP A 60 -26.37 71.39 5.21
C ASP A 60 -27.38 72.54 5.61
N PRO A 61 -27.42 73.16 6.83
CA PRO A 61 -27.07 72.77 8.21
C PRO A 61 -28.15 73.17 9.29
N ILE A 62 -27.85 73.01 10.60
CA ILE A 62 -28.17 73.96 11.74
C ILE A 62 -29.67 74.17 12.13
N GLN A 63 -30.13 74.29 13.39
CA GLN A 63 -29.61 74.31 14.79
C GLN A 63 -30.78 73.84 15.73
N ILE A 64 -30.87 73.99 17.08
CA ILE A 64 -30.12 74.67 18.15
C ILE A 64 -30.25 73.86 19.48
N SER A 65 -29.35 74.09 20.45
CA SER A 65 -29.56 74.07 21.92
C SER A 65 -29.90 72.75 22.67
N ASN A 66 -29.43 72.50 23.90
CA ASN A 66 -28.45 73.24 24.73
C ASN A 66 -27.77 72.33 25.79
N ASP A 67 -26.51 72.68 26.12
CA ASP A 67 -25.87 72.81 27.46
C ASP A 67 -26.39 72.05 28.71
N SER A 68 -25.54 71.65 29.68
CA SER A 68 -24.07 71.50 29.75
C SER A 68 -23.64 70.87 31.11
N SER A 69 -22.33 70.87 31.41
CA SER A 69 -21.75 70.83 32.78
C SER A 69 -21.53 69.46 33.47
N ALA A 70 -20.49 68.78 32.97
CA ALA A 70 -19.43 68.08 33.72
C ALA A 70 -19.41 68.12 35.27
N SER A 71 -19.03 66.99 35.92
CA SER A 71 -17.71 66.78 36.57
C SER A 71 -17.66 65.60 37.58
N THR A 72 -16.53 64.85 37.59
CA THR A 72 -15.77 64.27 38.75
C THR A 72 -16.48 63.84 40.07
N GLU A 73 -16.15 62.74 40.76
CA GLU A 73 -15.30 61.57 40.48
C GLU A 73 -15.42 60.49 41.61
N THR A 74 -15.02 59.25 41.31
CA THR A 74 -14.59 58.17 42.26
C THR A 74 -15.57 57.44 43.23
N ARG A 75 -15.21 56.15 43.45
CA ARG A 75 -15.30 55.32 44.68
C ARG A 75 -16.60 54.59 45.10
N ASN A 76 -16.52 53.26 44.86
CA ASN A 76 -16.67 52.16 45.83
C ASN A 76 -18.06 51.58 46.20
N THR A 77 -17.97 50.37 46.78
CA THR A 77 -18.90 49.60 47.63
C THR A 77 -19.92 48.63 47.02
N GLU A 78 -19.75 47.36 47.45
CA GLU A 78 -20.79 46.36 47.80
C GLU A 78 -21.70 45.75 46.71
N GLY A 79 -22.47 44.71 47.09
CA GLY A 79 -23.50 44.08 46.25
C GLY A 79 -23.19 42.70 45.62
N ARG A 80 -23.65 41.62 46.27
CA ARG A 80 -24.22 40.42 45.60
C ARG A 80 -25.76 40.65 45.55
N PRO A 81 -26.61 39.96 44.75
CA PRO A 81 -26.38 38.70 44.04
C PRO A 81 -27.10 38.53 42.65
N SER A 82 -27.21 37.27 42.21
CA SER A 82 -28.23 36.70 41.30
C SER A 82 -27.82 36.34 39.86
N LEU A 83 -28.71 35.60 39.20
CA LEU A 83 -28.50 34.65 38.09
C LEU A 83 -28.99 35.17 36.72
N GLN A 84 -28.59 34.42 35.67
CA GLN A 84 -29.29 34.25 34.38
C GLN A 84 -29.05 35.36 33.30
N PRO A 85 -29.41 35.14 32.00
CA PRO A 85 -28.40 34.83 30.99
C PRO A 85 -28.49 35.72 29.71
N SER A 86 -27.95 35.22 28.59
CA SER A 86 -28.02 35.81 27.22
C SER A 86 -27.18 37.09 27.02
N ASP A 87 -26.69 37.43 25.81
CA ASP A 87 -26.43 36.63 24.60
C ASP A 87 -25.33 37.30 23.75
N LEU A 88 -24.98 36.68 22.60
CA LEU A 88 -24.45 37.25 21.33
C LEU A 88 -23.88 38.69 21.34
N SER A 89 -22.75 39.00 20.68
CA SER A 89 -22.68 38.87 19.22
C SER A 89 -21.32 39.22 18.57
N HIS A 90 -21.01 38.57 17.43
CA HIS A 90 -20.52 39.19 16.17
C HIS A 90 -19.03 39.67 16.05
N ILE A 91 -18.32 39.56 14.89
CA ILE A 91 -18.63 38.90 13.60
C ILE A 91 -17.36 38.61 12.75
N GLN A 92 -17.25 37.41 12.13
CA GLN A 92 -16.66 37.10 10.78
C GLN A 92 -15.15 37.45 10.46
N VAL A 93 -14.48 36.94 9.38
CA VAL A 93 -14.85 36.05 8.26
C VAL A 93 -13.66 35.24 7.65
N LEU A 94 -13.94 34.04 7.09
CA LEU A 94 -13.13 33.23 6.13
C LEU A 94 -11.71 32.73 6.57
N ARG A 95 -11.10 31.71 5.94
CA ARG A 95 -11.41 31.03 4.65
C ARG A 95 -11.18 29.50 4.73
N HIS A 96 -12.08 28.70 4.14
CA HIS A 96 -11.87 27.26 3.90
C HIS A 96 -11.26 26.99 2.52
N THR A 97 -10.52 25.88 2.40
CA THR A 97 -10.18 25.24 1.12
C THR A 97 -10.28 23.71 1.24
N GLN A 98 -11.47 23.15 0.96
CA GLN A 98 -11.60 21.76 0.51
C GLN A 98 -11.92 21.78 -0.98
N LYS A 99 -11.24 20.93 -1.77
CA LYS A 99 -11.30 20.93 -3.23
C LYS A 99 -12.26 19.84 -3.71
N LYS A 100 -13.26 20.22 -4.52
CA LYS A 100 -14.24 19.33 -5.17
C LYS A 100 -14.13 19.50 -6.69
N THR A 101 -14.09 18.41 -7.44
CA THR A 101 -14.39 18.30 -8.89
C THR A 101 -14.30 16.83 -9.32
N PRO A 102 -15.02 16.35 -10.35
CA PRO A 102 -16.42 16.65 -10.69
C PRO A 102 -17.23 15.37 -11.07
N GLU A 103 -18.50 15.52 -11.43
CA GLU A 103 -19.37 14.45 -11.97
C GLU A 103 -19.30 14.36 -13.50
N SER A 104 -19.62 13.17 -14.06
CA SER A 104 -20.13 12.99 -15.44
C SER A 104 -20.64 11.54 -15.63
N THR A 105 -21.73 11.21 -16.32
CA THR A 105 -22.93 11.98 -16.73
C THR A 105 -24.11 11.01 -16.94
N LYS A 106 -25.28 11.37 -16.38
CA LYS A 106 -26.68 11.01 -16.74
C LYS A 106 -26.97 9.79 -17.63
N SER A 107 -27.86 8.91 -17.16
CA SER A 107 -29.08 8.55 -17.91
C SER A 107 -30.16 7.90 -17.00
N SER A 108 -31.48 8.04 -17.18
CA SER A 108 -32.30 9.26 -17.35
C SER A 108 -33.80 8.90 -17.42
N ILE A 109 -34.62 9.38 -16.45
CA ILE A 109 -36.08 9.66 -16.60
C ILE A 109 -36.97 8.37 -16.71
N HIS A 110 -38.24 8.29 -16.28
CA HIS A 110 -39.25 9.30 -15.88
C HIS A 110 -39.89 9.02 -14.49
N ARG A 111 -40.78 9.92 -14.04
CA ARG A 111 -41.56 9.84 -12.78
C ARG A 111 -43.00 9.40 -13.03
N LYS A 112 -43.67 8.86 -12.01
CA LYS A 112 -44.77 9.56 -11.31
C LYS A 112 -45.27 8.79 -10.08
N ASP A 113 -45.79 9.56 -9.12
CA ASP A 113 -46.65 9.13 -8.02
C ASP A 113 -48.01 8.68 -8.61
N ASP A 114 -48.72 7.69 -8.07
CA ASP A 114 -49.52 7.88 -6.86
C ASP A 114 -50.10 6.57 -6.25
N ASN A 115 -50.47 6.70 -4.97
CA ASN A 115 -51.42 5.95 -4.13
C ASN A 115 -52.04 4.56 -4.53
N ALA A 116 -52.04 3.65 -3.53
CA ALA A 116 -52.97 2.53 -3.28
C ALA A 116 -53.39 1.55 -4.40
N ASN A 117 -53.01 0.28 -4.22
CA ASN A 117 -54.04 -0.78 -4.08
C ASN A 117 -53.57 -2.04 -3.34
N ARG A 118 -54.53 -2.88 -2.93
CA ARG A 118 -54.27 -4.22 -2.37
C ARG A 118 -53.81 -5.19 -3.47
N GLY A 119 -52.99 -6.17 -3.08
CA GLY A 119 -52.41 -7.12 -4.03
C GLY A 119 -53.43 -8.01 -4.74
N PHE A 120 -53.30 -8.09 -6.06
CA PHE A 120 -53.67 -9.28 -6.83
C PHE A 120 -52.38 -10.05 -7.11
N VAL A 121 -52.34 -11.32 -6.71
CA VAL A 121 -51.33 -12.27 -7.20
C VAL A 121 -51.98 -13.02 -8.35
N ASP A 122 -51.50 -12.80 -9.56
CA ASP A 122 -51.91 -13.61 -10.70
C ASP A 122 -51.28 -15.01 -10.58
N THR A 123 -52.13 -16.03 -10.54
CA THR A 123 -51.73 -17.45 -10.46
C THR A 123 -51.97 -18.20 -11.77
N ALA A 124 -52.13 -17.50 -12.90
CA ALA A 124 -52.36 -18.12 -14.21
C ALA A 124 -51.08 -18.70 -14.85
N ALA A 125 -49.88 -18.35 -14.36
CA ALA A 125 -48.63 -18.91 -14.85
C ALA A 125 -48.42 -20.36 -14.30
N PRO A 126 -48.11 -21.35 -15.16
CA PRO A 126 -47.72 -22.68 -14.71
C PRO A 126 -46.51 -22.66 -13.78
N ILE A 127 -46.47 -23.57 -12.80
CA ILE A 127 -45.41 -23.61 -11.80
C ILE A 127 -44.12 -24.18 -12.43
N GLU A 128 -43.21 -23.30 -12.84
CA GLU A 128 -41.86 -23.67 -13.30
C GLU A 128 -41.12 -24.50 -12.23
N SER A 129 -40.27 -25.43 -12.68
CA SER A 129 -39.69 -26.45 -11.81
C SER A 129 -38.79 -25.84 -10.73
N VAL A 130 -38.81 -26.45 -9.53
CA VAL A 130 -37.91 -26.10 -8.40
C VAL A 130 -36.44 -26.06 -8.83
N LYS A 131 -36.06 -26.88 -9.82
CA LYS A 131 -34.72 -26.92 -10.41
C LYS A 131 -34.31 -25.58 -11.05
N GLU A 132 -35.26 -24.87 -11.66
CA GLU A 132 -35.02 -23.59 -12.33
C GLU A 132 -34.92 -22.43 -11.34
N VAL A 133 -35.66 -22.48 -10.23
CA VAL A 133 -35.49 -21.53 -9.11
C VAL A 133 -34.09 -21.68 -8.49
N VAL A 134 -33.58 -22.90 -8.37
CA VAL A 134 -32.19 -23.14 -7.91
C VAL A 134 -31.17 -22.53 -8.87
N THR A 135 -31.39 -22.58 -10.19
CA THR A 135 -30.55 -21.88 -11.18
C THR A 135 -30.67 -20.36 -11.05
N LYS A 136 -31.89 -19.80 -10.93
CA LYS A 136 -32.15 -18.35 -10.78
C LYS A 136 -31.55 -17.75 -9.49
N PHE A 137 -31.12 -18.58 -8.52
CA PHE A 137 -30.38 -18.17 -7.32
C PHE A 137 -28.89 -18.63 -7.29
N GLY A 138 -28.30 -19.00 -8.43
CA GLY A 138 -26.86 -19.21 -8.57
C GLY A 138 -26.37 -20.67 -8.55
N GLY A 139 -27.27 -21.65 -8.62
CA GLY A 139 -26.93 -23.06 -8.83
C GLY A 139 -26.23 -23.76 -7.66
N ILE A 140 -25.69 -24.95 -7.91
CA ILE A 140 -24.93 -25.73 -6.93
C ILE A 140 -23.47 -25.27 -6.97
N ILE A 141 -23.21 -24.10 -6.40
CA ILE A 141 -21.84 -23.60 -6.17
C ILE A 141 -21.07 -24.67 -5.37
N ASP A 142 -19.88 -25.08 -5.84
CA ASP A 142 -19.00 -25.89 -4.99
C ASP A 142 -18.52 -25.06 -3.80
N TRP A 143 -19.25 -25.24 -2.70
CA TRP A 143 -18.97 -24.61 -1.41
C TRP A 143 -17.56 -24.93 -0.90
N LYS A 144 -16.92 -26.01 -1.39
CA LYS A 144 -15.55 -26.40 -1.03
C LYS A 144 -14.53 -25.49 -1.73
N ALA A 145 -14.64 -25.30 -3.05
CA ALA A 145 -13.87 -24.32 -3.80
C ALA A 145 -14.11 -22.88 -3.31
N HIS A 146 -15.39 -22.48 -3.14
CA HIS A 146 -15.72 -21.14 -2.65
C HIS A 146 -15.20 -20.89 -1.22
N LYS A 147 -15.18 -21.91 -0.35
CA LYS A 147 -14.57 -21.84 0.98
C LYS A 147 -13.04 -21.77 0.94
N ALA A 148 -12.38 -22.48 0.01
CA ALA A 148 -10.93 -22.39 -0.17
C ALA A 148 -10.50 -20.98 -0.59
N HIS A 149 -11.15 -20.42 -1.63
CA HIS A 149 -10.91 -19.06 -2.11
C HIS A 149 -11.19 -17.98 -1.03
N ASN A 150 -12.22 -18.15 -0.19
CA ASN A 150 -12.45 -17.26 0.96
C ASN A 150 -11.36 -17.40 2.05
N LEU A 151 -10.87 -18.62 2.31
CA LEU A 151 -9.73 -18.86 3.21
C LEU A 151 -8.44 -18.22 2.71
N GLU A 152 -8.22 -18.24 1.40
CA GLU A 152 -7.05 -17.66 0.74
C GLU A 152 -7.10 -16.12 0.74
N LYS A 153 -8.27 -15.54 0.41
CA LYS A 153 -8.52 -14.11 0.60
C LYS A 153 -8.39 -13.69 2.08
N GLN A 154 -8.86 -14.50 3.02
CA GLN A 154 -8.71 -14.23 4.45
C GLN A 154 -7.24 -14.25 4.88
N LYS A 155 -6.42 -15.20 4.40
CA LYS A 155 -4.97 -15.23 4.62
C LYS A 155 -4.27 -14.00 4.04
N HIS A 156 -4.60 -13.62 2.80
CA HIS A 156 -4.01 -12.43 2.16
C HIS A 156 -4.37 -11.16 2.95
N VAL A 157 -5.65 -10.96 3.30
CA VAL A 157 -6.10 -9.84 4.15
C VAL A 157 -5.45 -9.86 5.54
N GLN A 158 -5.18 -11.04 6.12
CA GLN A 158 -4.39 -11.12 7.36
C GLN A 158 -2.92 -10.73 7.15
N SER A 159 -2.30 -11.14 6.05
CA SER A 159 -0.92 -10.77 5.71
C SER A 159 -0.78 -9.26 5.49
N GLU A 160 -1.71 -8.63 4.77
CA GLU A 160 -1.74 -7.17 4.60
C GLU A 160 -2.01 -6.45 5.93
N LEU A 161 -2.89 -6.99 6.79
CA LEU A 161 -3.14 -6.41 8.13
C LEU A 161 -1.94 -6.54 9.07
N GLU A 162 -1.15 -7.61 8.99
CA GLU A 162 0.09 -7.75 9.77
C GLU A 162 1.17 -6.80 9.23
N LYS A 163 1.32 -6.69 7.90
CA LYS A 163 2.23 -5.73 7.26
C LYS A 163 1.88 -4.28 7.60
N ILE A 164 0.60 -3.90 7.54
CA ILE A 164 0.12 -2.57 7.96
C ILE A 164 0.34 -2.34 9.47
N ARG A 165 0.25 -3.38 10.31
CA ARG A 165 0.59 -3.28 11.74
C ARG A 165 2.07 -3.03 12.01
N GLU A 166 2.97 -3.49 11.14
CA GLU A 166 4.41 -3.23 11.21
C GLU A 166 4.76 -1.85 10.63
N GLU A 167 4.11 -1.44 9.54
CA GLU A 167 4.31 -0.13 8.89
C GLU A 167 3.76 1.06 9.70
N ILE A 168 2.65 0.90 10.45
CA ILE A 168 2.07 1.98 11.29
C ILE A 168 3.07 2.54 12.34
N PRO A 169 3.72 1.72 13.20
CA PRO A 169 4.69 2.23 14.16
C PRO A 169 5.98 2.73 13.48
N GLU A 170 6.37 2.17 12.33
CA GLU A 170 7.48 2.65 11.49
C GLU A 170 7.23 4.10 11.06
N CYS A 171 6.08 4.35 10.42
CA CYS A 171 5.63 5.65 9.94
C CYS A 171 5.43 6.65 11.09
N LYS A 172 4.83 6.21 12.21
CA LYS A 172 4.66 7.04 13.42
C LYS A 172 6.01 7.53 13.96
N ARG A 173 6.99 6.63 14.11
CA ARG A 173 8.34 6.97 14.56
C ARG A 173 9.03 7.95 13.61
N GLN A 174 8.82 7.79 12.30
CA GLN A 174 9.38 8.66 11.27
C GLN A 174 8.74 10.06 11.28
N SER A 175 7.45 10.16 11.58
CA SER A 175 6.73 11.41 11.83
C SER A 175 7.23 12.12 13.11
N GLU A 176 7.40 11.37 14.20
CA GLU A 176 7.91 11.89 15.48
C GLU A 176 9.33 12.45 15.33
N ALA A 177 10.24 11.71 14.66
CA ALA A 177 11.59 12.19 14.37
C ALA A 177 11.60 13.45 13.46
N SER A 178 10.65 13.56 12.52
CA SER A 178 10.50 14.74 11.66
C SER A 178 9.99 15.95 12.45
N GLU A 179 9.07 15.76 13.39
CA GLU A 179 8.59 16.81 14.29
C GLU A 179 9.67 17.26 15.29
N GLU A 180 10.45 16.34 15.86
CA GLU A 180 11.61 16.67 16.71
C GLU A 180 12.67 17.48 15.93
N ALA A 181 13.01 17.06 14.71
CA ALA A 181 13.95 17.78 13.84
C ALA A 181 13.44 19.19 13.51
N LYS A 182 12.15 19.34 13.19
CA LYS A 182 11.49 20.64 12.99
C LYS A 182 11.54 21.53 14.23
N ILE A 183 11.29 20.97 15.42
CA ILE A 183 11.40 21.67 16.70
C ILE A 183 12.84 22.13 16.96
N GLN A 184 13.84 21.32 16.60
CA GLN A 184 15.25 21.68 16.74
C GLN A 184 15.65 22.82 15.80
N VAL A 185 15.28 22.75 14.51
CA VAL A 185 15.52 23.82 13.53
C VAL A 185 14.86 25.14 13.97
N LEU A 186 13.66 25.09 14.56
CA LEU A 186 12.99 26.29 15.10
C LEU A 186 13.75 26.90 16.29
N LYS A 187 14.30 26.09 17.21
CA LYS A 187 15.15 26.59 18.32
C LYS A 187 16.43 27.24 17.81
N GLU A 188 17.06 26.66 16.79
CA GLU A 188 18.26 27.20 16.16
C GLU A 188 17.97 28.52 15.43
N LEU A 189 16.82 28.62 14.73
CA LEU A 189 16.33 29.85 14.13
C LEU A 189 16.05 30.95 15.18
N GLU A 190 15.42 30.63 16.31
CA GLU A 190 15.22 31.57 17.43
C GLU A 190 16.55 31.97 18.10
N SER A 191 17.56 31.10 18.12
CA SER A 191 18.89 31.44 18.62
C SER A 191 19.63 32.36 17.65
N MET A 192 19.60 32.06 16.35
CA MET A 192 20.24 32.87 15.32
C MET A 192 19.58 34.25 15.19
N LYS A 193 18.24 34.33 15.30
CA LYS A 193 17.51 35.60 15.34
C LYS A 193 17.96 36.49 16.52
N ARG A 194 18.10 35.94 17.72
CA ARG A 194 18.63 36.68 18.89
C ARG A 194 20.05 37.19 18.66
N ILE A 195 20.93 36.37 18.07
CA ILE A 195 22.30 36.78 17.73
C ILE A 195 22.29 37.92 16.70
N ILE A 196 21.41 37.88 15.69
CA ILE A 196 21.25 38.97 14.71
C ILE A 196 20.73 40.25 15.37
N GLU A 197 19.83 40.16 16.34
CA GLU A 197 19.30 41.31 17.10
C GLU A 197 20.39 41.91 18.03
N GLU A 198 21.20 41.08 18.68
CA GLU A 198 22.36 41.50 19.48
C GLU A 198 23.45 42.17 18.63
N LEU A 199 23.81 41.58 17.48
CA LEU A 199 24.78 42.16 16.54
C LEU A 199 24.30 43.49 15.95
N LYS A 200 23.01 43.66 15.67
CA LYS A 200 22.43 44.96 15.27
C LYS A 200 22.57 46.01 16.36
N LEU A 201 22.26 45.67 17.61
CA LEU A 201 22.39 46.59 18.73
C LEU A 201 23.86 47.01 18.96
N ASN A 202 24.79 46.06 18.82
CA ASN A 202 26.22 46.36 18.91
C ASN A 202 26.72 47.21 17.72
N LEU A 203 26.25 46.97 16.49
CA LEU A 203 26.53 47.81 15.32
C LEU A 203 26.03 49.25 15.51
N ASP A 204 24.81 49.43 16.01
CA ASP A 204 24.23 50.75 16.25
C ASP A 204 24.81 51.44 17.51
N ARG A 205 25.50 50.70 18.38
CA ARG A 205 26.35 51.28 19.44
C ARG A 205 27.68 51.75 18.85
N ALA A 206 28.38 50.89 18.11
CA ALA A 206 29.66 51.21 17.47
C ALA A 206 29.54 52.44 16.54
N ARG A 207 28.45 52.58 15.79
CA ARG A 207 28.14 53.77 14.98
C ARG A 207 27.99 55.06 15.79
N LYS A 208 27.46 54.99 17.01
CA LYS A 208 27.33 56.15 17.92
C LYS A 208 28.66 56.49 18.57
N GLU A 209 29.44 55.48 18.95
CA GLU A 209 30.79 55.62 19.46
C GLU A 209 31.73 56.21 18.37
N GLU A 210 31.59 55.77 17.12
CA GLU A 210 32.27 56.35 15.95
C GLU A 210 31.85 57.81 15.68
N ALA A 211 30.55 58.11 15.76
CA ALA A 211 30.05 59.48 15.59
C ALA A 211 30.53 60.42 16.70
N GLN A 212 30.56 59.95 17.95
CA GLN A 212 31.12 60.67 19.09
C GLN A 212 32.63 60.91 18.89
N ALA A 213 33.40 59.86 18.54
CA ALA A 213 34.83 59.97 18.29
C ALA A 213 35.17 60.91 17.13
N LYS A 214 34.29 61.04 16.12
CA LYS A 214 34.41 62.05 15.05
C LYS A 214 34.21 63.46 15.58
N GLN A 215 33.16 63.71 16.38
CA GLN A 215 32.94 65.02 17.00
C GLN A 215 34.08 65.40 17.96
N ASP A 216 34.58 64.45 18.75
CA ASP A 216 35.71 64.66 19.65
C ASP A 216 37.03 64.90 18.88
N SER A 217 37.22 64.25 17.72
CA SER A 217 38.34 64.49 16.80
C SER A 217 38.25 65.86 16.12
N GLU A 218 37.07 66.29 15.70
CA GLU A 218 36.84 67.63 15.15
C GLU A 218 37.09 68.72 16.21
N LEU A 219 36.63 68.51 17.44
CA LEU A 219 36.93 69.37 18.59
C LEU A 219 38.44 69.43 18.89
N ALA A 220 39.13 68.28 18.84
CA ALA A 220 40.58 68.20 19.03
C ALA A 220 41.34 68.92 17.90
N GLN A 221 40.91 68.76 16.64
CA GLN A 221 41.50 69.46 15.49
C GLN A 221 41.27 70.98 15.54
N LEU A 222 40.12 71.43 16.04
CA LEU A 222 39.87 72.85 16.28
C LEU A 222 40.79 73.40 17.36
N ARG A 223 40.96 72.68 18.48
CA ARG A 223 41.93 73.05 19.53
C ARG A 223 43.37 73.02 19.05
N VAL A 224 43.75 72.07 18.19
CA VAL A 224 45.09 72.05 17.57
C VAL A 224 45.28 73.30 16.71
N LYS A 225 44.32 73.67 15.86
CA LYS A 225 44.39 74.90 15.04
C LYS A 225 44.42 76.18 15.88
N GLU A 226 43.68 76.21 16.99
CA GLU A 226 43.67 77.31 17.95
C GLU A 226 45.02 77.44 18.69
N LEU A 227 45.65 76.31 19.02
CA LEU A 227 47.01 76.26 19.58
C LEU A 227 48.10 76.59 18.53
N GLU A 228 47.94 76.18 17.28
CA GLU A 228 48.82 76.56 16.16
C GLU A 228 48.77 78.06 15.87
N GLN A 229 47.62 78.71 16.08
CA GLN A 229 47.46 80.17 16.00
C GLN A 229 47.87 80.90 17.30
N GLY A 230 47.89 80.19 18.44
CA GLY A 230 48.03 80.79 19.78
C GLY A 230 49.41 80.64 20.46
N ILE A 231 50.25 79.67 20.07
CA ILE A 231 51.50 79.40 20.81
C ILE A 231 52.68 80.22 20.27
N ALA A 232 52.84 81.40 20.86
CA ALA A 232 54.17 81.88 21.23
C ALA A 232 54.48 81.42 22.67
N ASN A 233 55.38 80.44 22.80
CA ASN A 233 56.04 79.94 24.02
C ASN A 233 55.27 78.99 24.99
N GLU A 234 56.06 78.14 25.66
CA GLU A 234 55.83 77.42 26.93
C GLU A 234 54.67 76.44 27.18
N SER A 235 53.81 76.09 26.21
CA SER A 235 52.80 75.01 26.38
C SER A 235 53.18 73.66 25.73
N SER A 236 54.37 73.56 25.12
CA SER A 236 54.69 72.58 24.08
C SER A 236 54.67 71.10 24.50
N ILE A 237 55.09 70.77 25.74
CA ILE A 237 55.33 69.36 26.14
C ILE A 237 54.02 68.60 26.33
N VAL A 238 53.05 69.15 27.09
CA VAL A 238 51.79 68.46 27.36
C VAL A 238 50.97 68.28 26.08
N ALA A 239 50.91 69.32 25.23
CA ALA A 239 50.26 69.24 23.92
C ALA A 239 50.88 68.16 23.02
N LYS A 240 52.22 68.05 22.98
CA LYS A 240 52.92 66.97 22.25
C LYS A 240 52.60 65.58 22.80
N THR A 241 52.61 65.37 24.12
CA THR A 241 52.29 64.06 24.69
C THR A 241 50.84 63.64 24.44
N GLN A 242 49.88 64.58 24.49
CA GLN A 242 48.48 64.29 24.15
C GLN A 242 48.29 64.01 22.65
N LEU A 243 49.01 64.72 21.78
CA LEU A 243 49.04 64.46 20.34
C LEU A 243 49.61 63.06 20.03
N GLU A 244 50.69 62.64 20.69
CA GLU A 244 51.29 61.33 20.46
C GLU A 244 50.37 60.19 20.90
N VAL A 245 49.77 60.29 22.11
CA VAL A 245 48.76 59.32 22.58
C VAL A 245 47.51 59.31 21.68
N ALA A 246 47.16 60.41 21.03
CA ALA A 246 46.09 60.45 20.03
C ALA A 246 46.49 59.74 18.72
N LYS A 247 47.75 59.87 18.25
CA LYS A 247 48.27 59.11 17.10
C LYS A 247 48.31 57.61 17.39
N GLU A 248 48.87 57.19 18.52
CA GLU A 248 48.95 55.76 18.92
C GLU A 248 47.56 55.11 18.94
N ARG A 249 46.56 55.81 19.48
CA ARG A 249 45.15 55.36 19.46
C ARG A 249 44.56 55.32 18.05
N HIS A 250 44.89 56.28 17.20
CA HIS A 250 44.44 56.28 15.80
C HIS A 250 45.08 55.12 15.00
N GLU A 251 46.38 54.88 15.17
CA GLU A 251 47.10 53.79 14.51
C GLU A 251 46.61 52.42 14.98
N ALA A 252 46.34 52.25 16.28
CA ALA A 252 45.68 51.06 16.83
C ALA A 252 44.28 50.85 16.21
N ALA A 253 43.44 51.89 16.14
CA ALA A 253 42.11 51.80 15.54
C ALA A 253 42.17 51.51 14.02
N VAL A 254 43.18 52.01 13.30
CA VAL A 254 43.42 51.69 11.88
C VAL A 254 43.88 50.24 11.72
N ALA A 255 44.70 49.70 12.62
CA ALA A 255 45.08 48.29 12.64
C ALA A 255 43.88 47.37 12.92
N GLU A 256 43.01 47.72 13.88
CA GLU A 256 41.77 47.00 14.16
C GLU A 256 40.81 47.02 12.96
N LEU A 257 40.57 48.20 12.36
CA LEU A 257 39.75 48.33 11.14
C LEU A 257 40.31 47.51 9.96
N LYS A 258 41.63 47.40 9.85
CA LYS A 258 42.27 46.53 8.86
C LYS A 258 42.00 45.05 9.16
N SER A 259 42.17 44.61 10.40
CA SER A 259 41.84 43.22 10.81
C SER A 259 40.38 42.88 10.49
N VAL A 260 39.44 43.74 10.90
CA VAL A 260 37.99 43.54 10.65
C VAL A 260 37.67 43.50 9.15
N LYS A 261 38.39 44.26 8.33
CA LYS A 261 38.25 44.20 6.85
C LYS A 261 38.78 42.90 6.28
N ASP A 262 39.93 42.42 6.74
CA ASP A 262 40.55 41.18 6.28
C ASP A 262 39.71 39.96 6.73
N ASP A 263 39.16 39.98 7.95
CA ASP A 263 38.18 39.03 8.49
C ASP A 263 36.87 39.01 7.68
N LEU A 264 36.33 40.18 7.33
CA LEU A 264 35.13 40.29 6.49
C LEU A 264 35.34 39.69 5.10
N GLN A 265 36.53 39.89 4.50
CA GLN A 265 36.89 39.22 3.26
C GLN A 265 37.05 37.71 3.42
N ALA A 266 37.57 37.22 4.56
CA ALA A 266 37.65 35.79 4.84
C ALA A 266 36.25 35.16 4.91
N LEU A 267 35.34 35.78 5.67
CA LEU A 267 33.95 35.34 5.79
C LEU A 267 33.20 35.37 4.46
N GLN A 268 33.48 36.35 3.59
CA GLN A 268 32.90 36.39 2.24
C GLN A 268 33.37 35.19 1.38
N ARG A 269 34.66 34.84 1.42
CA ARG A 269 35.18 33.65 0.72
C ARG A 269 34.57 32.35 1.25
N GLU A 270 34.38 32.22 2.56
CA GLU A 270 33.69 31.08 3.17
C GLU A 270 32.22 31.00 2.71
N TYR A 271 31.53 32.13 2.66
CA TYR A 271 30.14 32.21 2.20
C TYR A 271 30.00 31.82 0.71
N ASP A 272 30.91 32.29 -0.15
CA ASP A 272 30.95 31.93 -1.57
C ASP A 272 31.26 30.42 -1.76
N SER A 273 32.13 29.82 -0.93
CA SER A 273 32.36 28.37 -0.91
C SER A 273 31.09 27.61 -0.54
N LEU A 274 30.43 27.99 0.56
CA LEU A 274 29.18 27.39 1.04
C LEU A 274 28.05 27.51 0.01
N ILE A 275 27.97 28.64 -0.70
CA ILE A 275 27.07 28.84 -1.85
C ILE A 275 27.32 27.75 -2.91
N SER A 276 28.57 27.51 -3.29
CA SER A 276 28.95 26.54 -4.32
C SER A 276 28.72 25.09 -3.90
N GLU A 277 29.01 24.76 -2.63
CA GLU A 277 28.75 23.44 -2.03
C GLU A 277 27.25 23.14 -2.00
N ARG A 278 26.43 24.13 -1.66
CA ARG A 278 24.97 24.04 -1.68
C ARG A 278 24.42 23.88 -3.10
N ASP A 279 25.01 24.50 -4.12
CA ASP A 279 24.67 24.23 -5.54
C ASP A 279 25.13 22.85 -6.04
N ILE A 280 26.21 22.30 -5.48
CA ILE A 280 26.63 20.91 -5.76
C ILE A 280 25.68 19.92 -5.07
N ALA A 281 25.27 20.19 -3.82
CA ALA A 281 24.31 19.37 -3.08
C ALA A 281 22.92 19.38 -3.74
N MET A 282 22.45 20.55 -4.18
CA MET A 282 21.18 20.72 -4.91
C MET A 282 21.17 19.86 -6.19
N ARG A 283 22.18 19.98 -7.05
CA ARG A 283 22.30 19.18 -8.28
C ARG A 283 22.49 17.68 -8.05
N LYS A 284 22.97 17.27 -6.86
CA LYS A 284 22.99 15.85 -6.46
C LYS A 284 21.60 15.37 -6.03
N ALA A 285 20.86 16.18 -5.26
CA ALA A 285 19.50 15.89 -4.85
C ALA A 285 18.53 15.83 -6.05
N GLU A 286 18.64 16.75 -7.00
CA GLU A 286 17.85 16.76 -8.25
C GLU A 286 18.04 15.45 -9.05
N LYS A 287 19.28 14.97 -9.18
CA LYS A 287 19.59 13.69 -9.85
C LYS A 287 19.06 12.47 -9.10
N ALA A 288 19.06 12.51 -7.76
CA ALA A 288 18.45 11.46 -6.95
C ALA A 288 16.91 11.46 -7.12
N VAL A 289 16.28 12.64 -7.18
CA VAL A 289 14.84 12.80 -7.42
C VAL A 289 14.45 12.36 -8.83
N SER A 290 15.22 12.68 -9.87
CA SER A 290 14.95 12.18 -11.22
C SER A 290 15.08 10.65 -11.30
N SER A 291 16.13 10.08 -10.71
CA SER A 291 16.30 8.63 -10.64
C SER A 291 15.20 7.94 -9.84
N ALA A 292 14.72 8.54 -8.74
CA ALA A 292 13.60 8.02 -7.97
C ALA A 292 12.28 8.07 -8.77
N LYS A 293 12.06 9.15 -9.56
CA LYS A 293 10.91 9.29 -10.44
C LYS A 293 10.93 8.34 -11.63
N ASP A 294 12.10 7.94 -12.11
CA ASP A 294 12.21 6.91 -13.15
C ASP A 294 11.94 5.50 -12.57
N ILE A 295 12.32 5.25 -11.31
CA ILE A 295 11.92 4.03 -10.57
C ILE A 295 10.41 4.03 -10.28
N GLU A 296 9.82 5.17 -9.91
CA GLU A 296 8.38 5.34 -9.69
C GLU A 296 7.57 4.87 -10.91
N LYS A 297 7.94 5.33 -12.12
CA LYS A 297 7.31 4.88 -13.38
C LYS A 297 7.44 3.36 -13.60
N THR A 298 8.61 2.76 -13.37
CA THR A 298 8.76 1.31 -13.60
C THR A 298 7.94 0.49 -12.60
N VAL A 299 7.69 1.01 -11.39
CA VAL A 299 6.75 0.40 -10.44
C VAL A 299 5.30 0.57 -10.90
N GLU A 300 4.91 1.72 -11.46
CA GLU A 300 3.59 1.92 -12.09
C GLU A 300 3.38 0.96 -13.28
N GLU A 301 4.36 0.84 -14.18
CA GLU A 301 4.34 -0.06 -15.35
C GLU A 301 4.24 -1.54 -14.94
N LEU A 302 5.04 -1.99 -13.97
CA LEU A 302 4.97 -3.35 -13.43
C LEU A 302 3.65 -3.62 -12.70
N THR A 303 3.04 -2.61 -12.07
CA THR A 303 1.72 -2.72 -11.44
C THR A 303 0.62 -2.90 -12.49
N LEU A 304 0.70 -2.16 -13.61
CA LEU A 304 -0.21 -2.33 -14.75
C LEU A 304 -0.05 -3.70 -15.43
N GLU A 305 1.18 -4.20 -15.61
CA GLU A 305 1.38 -5.57 -16.11
C GLU A 305 0.80 -6.60 -15.14
N LEU A 306 1.04 -6.47 -13.83
CA LEU A 306 0.50 -7.39 -12.82
C LEU A 306 -1.04 -7.47 -12.86
N ILE A 307 -1.71 -6.32 -13.02
CA ILE A 307 -3.16 -6.26 -13.20
C ILE A 307 -3.58 -6.99 -14.48
N ALA A 308 -2.95 -6.70 -15.63
CA ALA A 308 -3.29 -7.34 -16.90
C ALA A 308 -3.03 -8.87 -16.91
N LYS A 309 -1.95 -9.35 -16.27
CA LYS A 309 -1.73 -10.81 -16.10
C LYS A 309 -2.80 -11.44 -15.21
N LYS A 310 -3.20 -10.75 -14.14
CA LYS A 310 -4.25 -11.23 -13.22
C LYS A 310 -5.61 -11.31 -13.94
N GLU A 311 -5.99 -10.29 -14.71
CA GLU A 311 -7.22 -10.29 -15.51
C GLU A 311 -7.20 -11.41 -16.57
N SER A 312 -6.05 -11.62 -17.23
CA SER A 312 -5.85 -12.75 -18.15
C SER A 312 -5.95 -14.12 -17.46
N LEU A 313 -5.53 -14.24 -16.20
CA LEU A 313 -5.62 -15.47 -15.41
C LEU A 313 -7.06 -15.73 -14.94
N GLU A 314 -7.77 -14.69 -14.49
CA GLU A 314 -9.18 -14.79 -14.10
C GLU A 314 -10.06 -15.15 -15.31
N SER A 315 -9.78 -14.56 -16.49
CA SER A 315 -10.42 -14.93 -17.77
C SER A 315 -10.15 -16.39 -18.17
N ALA A 316 -8.90 -16.85 -18.10
CA ALA A 316 -8.55 -18.25 -18.37
C ALA A 316 -9.22 -19.24 -17.39
N HIS A 317 -9.43 -18.84 -16.13
CA HIS A 317 -10.14 -19.64 -15.13
C HIS A 317 -11.63 -19.78 -15.49
N VAL A 318 -12.28 -18.70 -15.96
CA VAL A 318 -13.68 -18.74 -16.42
C VAL A 318 -13.82 -19.68 -17.62
N ALA A 319 -12.98 -19.52 -18.65
CA ALA A 319 -13.00 -20.37 -19.84
C ALA A 319 -12.75 -21.87 -19.52
N HIS A 320 -11.91 -22.17 -18.51
CA HIS A 320 -11.72 -23.53 -18.00
C HIS A 320 -12.99 -24.09 -17.34
N LEU A 321 -13.71 -23.28 -16.54
CA LEU A 321 -14.95 -23.71 -15.90
C LEU A 321 -16.07 -23.94 -16.92
N GLU A 322 -16.18 -23.09 -17.95
CA GLU A 322 -17.11 -23.26 -19.07
C GLU A 322 -16.80 -24.54 -19.87
N ALA A 323 -15.52 -24.79 -20.18
CA ALA A 323 -15.09 -26.02 -20.84
C ALA A 323 -15.37 -27.29 -20.00
N GLU A 324 -15.20 -27.21 -18.68
CA GLU A 324 -15.53 -28.31 -17.75
C GLU A 324 -17.05 -28.55 -17.66
N GLU A 325 -17.89 -27.49 -17.66
CA GLU A 325 -19.35 -27.62 -17.73
C GLU A 325 -19.77 -28.27 -19.05
N HIS A 326 -19.22 -27.83 -20.19
CA HIS A 326 -19.46 -28.46 -21.49
C HIS A 326 -19.01 -29.94 -21.51
N ARG A 327 -17.86 -30.27 -20.90
CA ARG A 327 -17.36 -31.65 -20.79
C ARG A 327 -18.30 -32.53 -19.95
N ILE A 328 -18.85 -32.00 -18.86
CA ILE A 328 -19.83 -32.70 -18.01
C ILE A 328 -21.17 -32.85 -18.76
N GLY A 329 -21.66 -31.82 -19.45
CA GLY A 329 -22.87 -31.87 -20.26
C GLY A 329 -22.79 -32.92 -21.38
N ALA A 330 -21.68 -32.93 -22.12
CA ALA A 330 -21.41 -33.92 -23.16
C ALA A 330 -21.28 -35.36 -22.59
N ALA A 331 -20.78 -35.51 -21.36
CA ALA A 331 -20.76 -36.81 -20.70
C ALA A 331 -22.16 -37.30 -20.33
N LEU A 332 -22.99 -36.44 -19.73
CA LEU A 332 -24.37 -36.77 -19.37
C LEU A 332 -25.24 -37.11 -20.60
N ALA A 333 -25.03 -36.41 -21.73
CA ALA A 333 -25.69 -36.72 -22.99
C ALA A 333 -25.34 -38.14 -23.49
N ARG A 334 -24.05 -38.45 -23.65
CA ARG A 334 -23.59 -39.79 -24.06
C ARG A 334 -24.09 -40.90 -23.14
N ASP A 335 -24.10 -40.67 -21.83
CA ASP A 335 -24.50 -41.68 -20.86
C ASP A 335 -26.03 -41.93 -20.94
N GLN A 336 -26.82 -40.90 -21.27
CA GLN A 336 -28.25 -40.99 -21.58
C GLN A 336 -28.52 -41.69 -22.93
N ASP A 337 -27.69 -41.47 -23.94
CA ASP A 337 -27.74 -42.17 -25.23
C ASP A 337 -27.42 -43.66 -25.05
N CYS A 338 -26.35 -43.98 -24.30
CA CYS A 338 -25.97 -45.36 -23.96
C CYS A 338 -27.08 -46.10 -23.20
N PHE A 339 -27.77 -45.43 -22.27
CA PHE A 339 -28.95 -46.00 -21.60
C PHE A 339 -30.11 -46.27 -22.56
N THR A 340 -30.31 -45.40 -23.55
CA THR A 340 -31.37 -45.53 -24.57
C THR A 340 -31.06 -46.71 -25.50
N TRP A 341 -29.84 -46.77 -26.05
CA TRP A 341 -29.38 -47.90 -26.87
C TRP A 341 -29.39 -49.23 -26.11
N ALA A 342 -29.04 -49.25 -24.82
CA ALA A 342 -29.10 -50.47 -24.01
C ALA A 342 -30.55 -50.99 -23.84
N LYS A 343 -31.54 -50.09 -23.79
CA LYS A 343 -32.97 -50.46 -23.76
C LYS A 343 -33.42 -51.00 -25.13
N GLU A 344 -33.05 -50.34 -26.21
CA GLU A 344 -33.39 -50.74 -27.59
C GLU A 344 -32.75 -52.09 -27.95
N LEU A 345 -31.48 -52.29 -27.59
CA LEU A 345 -30.76 -53.56 -27.74
C LEU A 345 -31.49 -54.71 -27.01
N LYS A 346 -31.94 -54.48 -25.77
CA LYS A 346 -32.66 -55.48 -24.99
C LYS A 346 -34.02 -55.81 -25.59
N GLN A 347 -34.75 -54.81 -26.12
CA GLN A 347 -36.00 -55.07 -26.82
C GLN A 347 -35.78 -55.89 -28.10
N ALA A 348 -34.77 -55.55 -28.90
CA ALA A 348 -34.40 -56.31 -30.09
C ALA A 348 -33.96 -57.75 -29.74
N GLU A 349 -33.27 -57.96 -28.63
CA GLU A 349 -32.93 -59.29 -28.13
C GLU A 349 -34.19 -60.10 -27.75
N GLU A 350 -35.14 -59.50 -27.04
CA GLU A 350 -36.42 -60.12 -26.68
C GLU A 350 -37.27 -60.47 -27.92
N GLU A 351 -37.28 -59.61 -28.95
CA GLU A 351 -37.95 -59.86 -30.23
C GLU A 351 -37.26 -61.00 -31.02
N VAL A 352 -35.92 -61.03 -31.07
CA VAL A 352 -35.16 -62.13 -31.69
C VAL A 352 -35.39 -63.46 -30.96
N GLN A 353 -35.47 -63.45 -29.62
CA GLN A 353 -35.80 -64.65 -28.85
C GLN A 353 -37.22 -65.17 -29.17
N GLN A 354 -38.21 -64.28 -29.35
CA GLN A 354 -39.57 -64.67 -29.78
C GLN A 354 -39.59 -65.23 -31.20
N LEU A 355 -38.91 -64.60 -32.15
CA LEU A 355 -38.80 -65.09 -33.53
C LEU A 355 -38.12 -66.46 -33.61
N ASN A 356 -37.09 -66.70 -32.79
CA ASN A 356 -36.40 -68.00 -32.73
C ASN A 356 -37.32 -69.11 -32.15
N GLN A 357 -38.18 -68.78 -31.19
CA GLN A 357 -39.21 -69.71 -30.69
C GLN A 357 -40.27 -70.02 -31.78
N GLN A 358 -40.68 -69.04 -32.58
CA GLN A 358 -41.57 -69.32 -33.72
C GLN A 358 -40.86 -70.15 -34.82
N LEU A 359 -39.56 -69.94 -35.03
CA LEU A 359 -38.77 -70.70 -36.00
C LEU A 359 -38.63 -72.19 -35.62
N THR A 360 -38.49 -72.52 -34.32
CA THR A 360 -38.47 -73.94 -33.88
C THR A 360 -39.84 -74.59 -34.07
N LEU A 361 -40.94 -73.92 -33.67
CA LEU A 361 -42.30 -74.40 -33.94
C LEU A 361 -42.57 -74.60 -35.44
N THR A 362 -42.08 -73.70 -36.28
CA THR A 362 -42.20 -73.80 -37.75
C THR A 362 -41.41 -74.98 -38.31
N LYS A 363 -40.21 -75.27 -37.77
CA LYS A 363 -39.43 -76.46 -38.13
C LYS A 363 -40.15 -77.75 -37.73
N ASP A 364 -40.74 -77.82 -36.55
CA ASP A 364 -41.51 -78.99 -36.09
C ASP A 364 -42.77 -79.23 -36.95
N LEU A 365 -43.45 -78.16 -37.35
CA LEU A 365 -44.58 -78.23 -38.30
C LEU A 365 -44.11 -78.69 -39.68
N LYS A 366 -42.96 -78.21 -40.16
CA LYS A 366 -42.37 -78.69 -41.42
C LYS A 366 -42.03 -80.18 -41.35
N LEU A 367 -41.37 -80.65 -40.29
CA LEU A 367 -41.04 -82.08 -40.14
C LEU A 367 -42.29 -82.97 -40.12
N LYS A 368 -43.39 -82.50 -39.51
CA LYS A 368 -44.70 -83.18 -39.57
C LYS A 368 -45.31 -83.16 -40.97
N LEU A 369 -45.17 -82.07 -41.72
CA LEU A 369 -45.63 -81.97 -43.10
C LEU A 369 -44.82 -82.90 -44.02
N ASP A 370 -43.49 -82.87 -43.93
CA ASP A 370 -42.58 -83.72 -44.73
C ASP A 370 -42.88 -85.21 -44.47
N ALA A 371 -43.10 -85.61 -43.21
CA ALA A 371 -43.52 -86.97 -42.84
C ALA A 371 -44.94 -87.33 -43.34
N SER A 372 -45.85 -86.37 -43.42
CA SER A 372 -47.19 -86.59 -44.00
C SER A 372 -47.10 -86.73 -45.53
N CYS A 373 -46.20 -86.00 -46.18
CA CYS A 373 -45.93 -86.10 -47.60
C CYS A 373 -45.27 -87.44 -47.98
N THR A 374 -44.34 -87.97 -47.17
CA THR A 374 -43.78 -89.32 -47.42
C THR A 374 -44.84 -90.41 -47.23
N LEU A 375 -45.71 -90.30 -46.21
CA LEU A 375 -46.84 -91.23 -46.04
C LEU A 375 -47.83 -91.20 -47.22
N LEU A 376 -48.10 -90.01 -47.78
CA LEU A 376 -48.91 -89.87 -48.99
C LEU A 376 -48.24 -90.53 -50.21
N GLN A 377 -46.91 -90.42 -50.33
CA GLN A 377 -46.14 -91.05 -51.40
C GLN A 377 -46.13 -92.58 -51.27
N THR A 378 -45.97 -93.14 -50.07
CA THR A 378 -46.06 -94.59 -49.86
C THR A 378 -47.46 -95.11 -50.14
N PHE A 379 -48.51 -94.43 -49.66
CA PHE A 379 -49.89 -94.81 -49.95
C PHE A 379 -50.20 -94.74 -51.46
N LYS A 380 -49.68 -93.73 -52.17
CA LYS A 380 -49.79 -93.65 -53.64
C LYS A 380 -49.07 -94.82 -54.33
N ALA A 381 -47.87 -95.19 -53.88
CA ALA A 381 -47.13 -96.32 -54.43
C ALA A 381 -47.83 -97.68 -54.14
N GLU A 382 -48.43 -97.84 -52.97
CA GLU A 382 -49.29 -98.99 -52.62
C GLU A 382 -50.54 -99.06 -53.52
N LEU A 383 -51.18 -97.92 -53.78
CA LEU A 383 -52.37 -97.84 -54.64
C LEU A 383 -52.02 -98.09 -56.12
N GLU A 384 -50.88 -97.58 -56.60
CA GLU A 384 -50.34 -97.94 -57.92
C GLU A 384 -49.98 -99.42 -58.01
N ALA A 385 -49.39 -100.01 -56.96
CA ALA A 385 -49.11 -101.45 -56.89
C ALA A 385 -50.39 -102.29 -56.88
N TYR A 386 -51.42 -101.88 -56.13
CA TYR A 386 -52.75 -102.51 -56.11
C TYR A 386 -53.45 -102.44 -57.48
N MET A 387 -53.48 -101.28 -58.12
CA MET A 387 -54.04 -101.10 -59.46
C MET A 387 -53.28 -101.92 -60.51
N LYS A 388 -51.94 -102.01 -60.41
CA LYS A 388 -51.09 -102.82 -61.29
C LYS A 388 -51.24 -104.32 -61.04
N ALA A 389 -51.51 -104.74 -59.81
CA ALA A 389 -51.87 -106.12 -59.47
C ALA A 389 -53.25 -106.47 -60.03
N LYS A 390 -54.24 -105.58 -59.90
CA LYS A 390 -55.59 -105.77 -60.45
C LYS A 390 -55.60 -105.83 -61.98
N LEU A 391 -54.86 -104.95 -62.66
CA LEU A 391 -54.67 -105.03 -64.11
C LEU A 391 -54.01 -106.36 -64.54
N LYS A 392 -53.04 -106.86 -63.77
CA LYS A 392 -52.46 -108.20 -63.98
C LYS A 392 -53.40 -109.36 -63.67
N GLN A 393 -54.47 -109.14 -62.92
CA GLN A 393 -55.53 -110.12 -62.65
C GLN A 393 -56.61 -110.12 -63.76
N GLU A 394 -56.60 -109.13 -64.66
CA GLU A 394 -57.57 -108.92 -65.74
C GLU A 394 -56.92 -108.99 -67.14
N SER A 395 -55.71 -109.59 -67.28
CA SER A 395 -54.94 -109.61 -68.55
C SER A 395 -54.16 -110.91 -68.88
N GLU A 396 -54.74 -112.09 -68.67
CA GLU A 396 -54.24 -113.36 -69.24
C GLU A 396 -55.31 -114.13 -70.04
N SER A 397 -55.69 -113.62 -71.23
CA SER A 397 -56.31 -114.45 -72.28
C SER A 397 -56.23 -113.85 -73.70
N THR A 398 -55.61 -114.63 -74.61
CA THR A 398 -55.71 -114.58 -76.09
C THR A 398 -55.35 -113.32 -76.87
N ASP A 399 -54.16 -113.35 -77.48
CA ASP A 399 -53.88 -112.80 -78.82
C ASP A 399 -54.53 -113.69 -79.91
N ASN A 400 -55.28 -113.09 -80.83
CA ASN A 400 -55.46 -113.47 -82.26
C ASN A 400 -56.34 -112.39 -82.94
N GLU A 401 -56.31 -112.11 -84.26
CA GLU A 401 -55.69 -112.78 -85.40
C GLU A 401 -55.30 -111.77 -86.53
N LYS A 402 -55.03 -112.25 -87.75
CA LYS A 402 -54.42 -111.57 -88.92
C LYS A 402 -55.44 -110.72 -89.72
N ILE A 403 -55.08 -109.59 -90.38
CA ILE A 403 -54.41 -109.40 -91.70
C ILE A 403 -55.06 -110.22 -92.84
N PRO A 404 -55.35 -109.68 -94.06
CA PRO A 404 -55.52 -108.29 -94.55
C PRO A 404 -56.91 -108.07 -95.20
N ASP A 405 -57.13 -106.98 -95.96
CA ASP A 405 -57.31 -107.09 -97.42
C ASP A 405 -57.14 -105.74 -98.16
N ASP A 406 -57.04 -105.78 -99.49
CA ASP A 406 -56.84 -104.64 -100.43
C ASP A 406 -57.97 -104.62 -101.51
N VAL A 407 -57.77 -103.92 -102.63
CA VAL A 407 -58.51 -104.01 -103.92
C VAL A 407 -59.71 -103.06 -104.12
N GLU A 408 -59.35 -101.87 -104.63
CA GLU A 408 -59.91 -101.20 -105.83
C GLU A 408 -60.97 -100.07 -105.79
N GLU A 409 -60.70 -99.14 -106.72
CA GLU A 409 -61.54 -98.18 -107.43
C GLU A 409 -62.73 -97.48 -106.73
N THR A 410 -62.55 -96.18 -106.48
CA THR A 410 -63.44 -95.20 -107.13
C THR A 410 -62.69 -93.89 -107.43
N LYS A 411 -63.03 -93.25 -108.56
CA LYS A 411 -62.24 -92.17 -109.16
C LYS A 411 -62.72 -90.78 -108.71
N GLY A 412 -61.78 -89.88 -108.41
CA GLY A 412 -61.91 -88.49 -108.88
C GLY A 412 -62.46 -87.39 -107.96
N THR A 413 -62.23 -87.41 -106.64
CA THR A 413 -62.50 -86.20 -105.81
C THR A 413 -61.47 -85.91 -104.70
N THR A 414 -60.59 -86.86 -104.37
CA THR A 414 -59.72 -86.80 -103.19
C THR A 414 -58.66 -85.69 -103.24
N SER A 415 -58.12 -85.37 -104.42
CA SER A 415 -57.02 -84.40 -104.58
C SER A 415 -57.37 -82.99 -104.09
N SER A 416 -58.57 -82.49 -104.42
CA SER A 416 -58.99 -81.14 -103.99
C SER A 416 -59.25 -81.07 -102.49
N ILE A 417 -59.85 -82.12 -101.90
CA ILE A 417 -60.09 -82.21 -100.45
C ILE A 417 -58.75 -82.29 -99.70
N GLN A 418 -57.83 -83.15 -100.14
CA GLN A 418 -56.50 -83.28 -99.54
C GLN A 418 -55.68 -81.98 -99.63
N ALA A 419 -55.82 -81.22 -100.72
CA ALA A 419 -55.21 -79.88 -100.85
C ALA A 419 -55.87 -78.84 -99.93
N ILE A 420 -57.20 -78.86 -99.77
CA ILE A 420 -57.94 -77.99 -98.85
C ILE A 420 -57.59 -78.33 -97.38
N ASP A 421 -57.50 -79.60 -97.00
CA ASP A 421 -57.11 -80.00 -95.65
C ASP A 421 -55.62 -79.71 -95.37
N SER A 422 -54.74 -79.86 -96.36
CA SER A 422 -53.32 -79.47 -96.22
C SER A 422 -53.16 -77.95 -96.07
N THR A 423 -53.87 -77.15 -96.86
CA THR A 423 -53.83 -75.68 -96.75
C THR A 423 -54.53 -75.17 -95.49
N ARG A 424 -55.59 -75.83 -95.03
CA ARG A 424 -56.21 -75.59 -93.73
C ARG A 424 -55.26 -75.91 -92.58
N LYS A 425 -54.56 -77.05 -92.62
CA LYS A 425 -53.57 -77.41 -91.61
C LYS A 425 -52.42 -76.39 -91.56
N ALA A 426 -51.90 -76.00 -92.72
CA ALA A 426 -50.90 -74.94 -92.81
C ALA A 426 -51.41 -73.58 -92.29
N LEU A 427 -52.70 -73.25 -92.49
CA LEU A 427 -53.31 -72.04 -91.95
C LEU A 427 -53.41 -72.08 -90.42
N GLU A 428 -53.78 -73.22 -89.81
CA GLU A 428 -53.78 -73.35 -88.35
C GLU A 428 -52.36 -73.36 -87.76
N GLU A 429 -51.37 -73.91 -88.47
CA GLU A 429 -49.95 -73.86 -88.10
C GLU A 429 -49.36 -72.43 -88.19
N VAL A 430 -49.77 -71.66 -89.22
CA VAL A 430 -49.47 -70.23 -89.33
C VAL A 430 -50.15 -69.43 -88.22
N LYS A 431 -51.42 -69.71 -87.87
CA LYS A 431 -52.08 -69.07 -86.72
C LYS A 431 -51.38 -69.40 -85.40
N ALA A 432 -51.00 -70.66 -85.19
CA ALA A 432 -50.29 -71.08 -83.97
C ALA A 432 -48.91 -70.43 -83.85
N SER A 433 -48.17 -70.27 -84.96
CA SER A 433 -46.90 -69.54 -84.96
C SER A 433 -47.09 -68.02 -84.80
N ILE A 434 -48.17 -67.42 -85.31
CA ILE A 434 -48.52 -66.01 -85.06
C ILE A 434 -48.86 -65.75 -83.58
N GLU A 435 -49.70 -66.58 -82.96
CA GLU A 435 -50.02 -66.45 -81.53
C GLU A 435 -48.78 -66.71 -80.65
N LYS A 436 -47.95 -67.71 -80.99
CA LYS A 436 -46.65 -67.93 -80.31
C LYS A 436 -45.71 -66.73 -80.43
N ALA A 437 -45.57 -66.13 -81.61
CA ALA A 437 -44.74 -64.95 -81.82
C ALA A 437 -45.29 -63.72 -81.09
N LYS A 438 -46.62 -63.59 -81.01
CA LYS A 438 -47.33 -62.55 -80.24
C LYS A 438 -47.10 -62.71 -78.73
N ASP A 439 -47.15 -63.94 -78.21
CA ASP A 439 -46.83 -64.22 -76.80
C ASP A 439 -45.35 -64.00 -76.49
N GLU A 440 -44.44 -64.34 -77.40
CA GLU A 440 -43.01 -64.00 -77.28
C GLU A 440 -42.78 -62.48 -77.28
N VAL A 441 -43.46 -61.72 -78.16
CA VAL A 441 -43.42 -60.25 -78.16
C VAL A 441 -44.02 -59.67 -76.87
N ASN A 442 -45.09 -60.25 -76.33
CA ASN A 442 -45.66 -59.85 -75.04
C ASN A 442 -44.66 -60.08 -73.89
N CYS A 443 -44.01 -61.25 -73.84
CA CYS A 443 -42.99 -61.56 -72.85
C CYS A 443 -41.78 -60.63 -72.95
N LEU A 444 -41.30 -60.34 -74.17
CA LEU A 444 -40.22 -59.38 -74.41
C LEU A 444 -40.60 -57.95 -74.03
N SER A 445 -41.86 -57.55 -74.25
CA SER A 445 -42.39 -56.24 -73.83
C SER A 445 -42.43 -56.09 -72.30
N VAL A 446 -42.85 -57.14 -71.58
CA VAL A 446 -42.80 -57.18 -70.11
C VAL A 446 -41.36 -57.15 -69.60
N ALA A 447 -40.45 -57.94 -70.19
CA ALA A 447 -39.04 -57.95 -69.83
C ALA A 447 -38.36 -56.59 -70.07
N ALA A 448 -38.60 -55.95 -71.22
CA ALA A 448 -38.10 -54.61 -71.53
C ALA A 448 -38.66 -53.54 -70.58
N SER A 449 -39.92 -53.68 -70.16
CA SER A 449 -40.53 -52.80 -69.16
C SER A 449 -39.88 -52.96 -67.78
N SER A 450 -39.64 -54.21 -67.35
CA SER A 450 -38.96 -54.52 -66.09
C SER A 450 -37.52 -53.98 -66.06
N LEU A 451 -36.74 -54.26 -67.10
CA LEU A 451 -35.37 -53.76 -67.25
C LEU A 451 -35.32 -52.23 -67.30
N LYS A 452 -36.35 -51.57 -67.85
CA LYS A 452 -36.44 -50.10 -67.79
C LYS A 452 -36.71 -49.60 -66.37
N THR A 453 -37.63 -50.21 -65.63
CA THR A 453 -37.88 -49.82 -64.22
C THR A 453 -36.66 -50.07 -63.32
N GLU A 454 -35.92 -51.14 -63.56
CA GLU A 454 -34.68 -51.47 -62.86
C GLU A 454 -33.55 -50.47 -63.21
N LEU A 455 -33.38 -50.14 -64.50
CA LEU A 455 -32.44 -49.11 -64.96
C LEU A 455 -32.77 -47.72 -64.42
N ASP A 456 -34.04 -47.35 -64.32
CA ASP A 456 -34.46 -46.06 -63.77
C ASP A 456 -34.36 -46.02 -62.23
N ALA A 457 -34.50 -47.17 -61.54
CA ALA A 457 -34.19 -47.31 -60.12
C ALA A 457 -32.68 -47.18 -59.83
N GLU A 458 -31.82 -47.85 -60.61
CA GLU A 458 -30.36 -47.76 -60.41
C GLU A 458 -29.77 -46.39 -60.76
N LYS A 459 -30.39 -45.63 -61.67
CA LYS A 459 -30.09 -44.19 -61.85
C LYS A 459 -30.38 -43.38 -60.58
N ALA A 460 -31.48 -43.68 -59.89
CA ALA A 460 -31.82 -43.01 -58.63
C ALA A 460 -30.84 -43.40 -57.51
N ALA A 461 -30.52 -44.70 -57.38
CA ALA A 461 -29.53 -45.19 -56.41
C ALA A 461 -28.14 -44.56 -56.65
N LEU A 462 -27.67 -44.51 -57.90
CA LEU A 462 -26.41 -43.86 -58.28
C LEU A 462 -26.42 -42.34 -58.01
N SER A 463 -27.57 -41.68 -58.12
CA SER A 463 -27.72 -40.27 -57.75
C SER A 463 -27.60 -40.06 -56.23
N THR A 464 -28.25 -40.91 -55.43
CA THR A 464 -28.13 -40.86 -53.96
C THR A 464 -26.72 -41.20 -53.48
N LEU A 465 -26.05 -42.17 -54.11
CA LEU A 465 -24.67 -42.53 -53.81
C LEU A 465 -23.72 -41.34 -54.03
N LYS A 466 -23.85 -40.64 -55.16
CA LYS A 466 -23.05 -39.43 -55.46
C LYS A 466 -23.31 -38.27 -54.50
N GLN A 467 -24.55 -38.11 -54.03
CA GLN A 467 -24.86 -37.13 -52.99
C GLN A 467 -24.20 -37.50 -51.66
N MET A 468 -24.24 -38.77 -51.26
CA MET A 468 -23.57 -39.26 -50.06
C MET A 468 -22.04 -39.17 -50.15
N GLU A 469 -21.46 -39.46 -51.33
CA GLU A 469 -20.03 -39.28 -51.62
C GLU A 469 -19.61 -37.81 -51.47
N GLY A 470 -20.39 -36.86 -52.02
CA GLY A 470 -20.16 -35.43 -51.84
C GLY A 470 -20.25 -34.99 -50.36
N MET A 471 -21.22 -35.49 -49.61
CA MET A 471 -21.35 -35.21 -48.17
C MET A 471 -20.20 -35.82 -47.35
N ALA A 472 -19.76 -37.05 -47.68
CA ALA A 472 -18.62 -37.70 -47.05
C ALA A 472 -17.30 -36.95 -47.34
N SER A 473 -17.11 -36.48 -48.57
CA SER A 473 -15.95 -35.66 -48.96
C SER A 473 -15.87 -34.36 -48.14
N ILE A 474 -17.00 -33.64 -47.99
CA ILE A 474 -17.09 -32.45 -47.13
C ILE A 474 -16.76 -32.78 -45.67
N ALA A 475 -17.26 -33.90 -45.15
CA ALA A 475 -16.98 -34.34 -43.79
C ALA A 475 -15.49 -34.68 -43.57
N VAL A 476 -14.85 -35.36 -44.53
CA VAL A 476 -13.41 -35.66 -44.52
C VAL A 476 -12.59 -34.37 -44.51
N SER A 477 -12.85 -33.42 -45.43
CA SER A 477 -12.13 -32.14 -45.45
C SER A 477 -12.31 -31.32 -44.17
N SER A 478 -13.48 -31.40 -43.52
CA SER A 478 -13.73 -30.76 -42.22
C SER A 478 -12.88 -31.39 -41.10
N LEU A 479 -12.79 -32.73 -41.07
CA LEU A 479 -11.98 -33.48 -40.10
C LEU A 479 -10.48 -33.28 -40.33
N GLU A 480 -10.02 -33.23 -41.59
CA GLU A 480 -8.62 -32.93 -41.92
C GLU A 480 -8.22 -31.53 -41.43
N ALA A 481 -9.07 -30.52 -41.67
CA ALA A 481 -8.84 -29.15 -41.20
C ALA A 481 -8.89 -29.01 -39.66
N GLU A 482 -9.52 -29.95 -38.94
CA GLU A 482 -9.53 -30.02 -37.47
C GLU A 482 -8.29 -30.76 -36.92
N LEU A 483 -7.87 -31.81 -37.62
CA LEU A 483 -6.67 -32.57 -37.32
C LEU A 483 -5.42 -31.67 -37.50
N ASP A 484 -5.38 -30.82 -38.52
CA ASP A 484 -4.29 -29.85 -38.72
C ASP A 484 -4.34 -28.66 -37.74
N ARG A 485 -5.53 -28.21 -37.28
CA ARG A 485 -5.64 -27.25 -36.17
C ARG A 485 -5.07 -27.82 -34.88
N THR A 486 -5.52 -29.02 -34.48
CA THR A 486 -5.06 -29.68 -33.25
C THR A 486 -3.57 -30.04 -33.29
N ARG A 487 -3.00 -30.37 -34.46
CA ARG A 487 -1.54 -30.47 -34.66
C ARG A 487 -0.79 -29.17 -34.35
N GLN A 488 -1.28 -28.03 -34.86
CA GLN A 488 -0.66 -26.72 -34.64
C GLN A 488 -0.74 -26.30 -33.16
N GLU A 489 -1.89 -26.50 -32.52
CA GLU A 489 -2.09 -26.24 -31.09
C GLU A 489 -1.16 -27.10 -30.22
N LEU A 490 -0.99 -28.39 -30.55
CA LEU A 490 -0.11 -29.31 -29.83
C LEU A 490 1.36 -28.86 -29.90
N GLU A 491 1.84 -28.37 -31.05
CA GLU A 491 3.22 -27.88 -31.16
C GLU A 491 3.43 -26.55 -30.41
N VAL A 492 2.42 -25.67 -30.36
CA VAL A 492 2.45 -24.47 -29.50
C VAL A 492 2.50 -24.84 -28.02
N VAL A 493 1.75 -25.86 -27.58
CA VAL A 493 1.82 -26.40 -26.21
C VAL A 493 3.20 -27.00 -25.94
N ARG A 494 3.76 -27.77 -26.88
CA ARG A 494 5.09 -28.38 -26.77
C ARG A 494 6.22 -27.36 -26.61
N MET A 495 6.16 -26.27 -27.37
CA MET A 495 7.13 -25.17 -27.27
C MET A 495 7.06 -24.47 -25.91
N LYS A 496 5.85 -24.20 -25.40
CA LYS A 496 5.63 -23.67 -24.04
C LYS A 496 6.10 -24.65 -22.96
N GLU A 497 5.91 -25.95 -23.15
CA GLU A 497 6.38 -26.98 -22.23
C GLU A 497 7.92 -27.01 -22.16
N LYS A 498 8.60 -26.91 -23.32
CA LYS A 498 10.06 -26.81 -23.40
C LYS A 498 10.59 -25.58 -22.67
N GLU A 499 9.99 -24.41 -22.91
CA GLU A 499 10.33 -23.16 -22.22
C GLU A 499 10.13 -23.27 -20.69
N ALA A 500 9.03 -23.88 -20.25
CA ALA A 500 8.75 -24.10 -18.83
C ALA A 500 9.77 -25.07 -18.19
N ARG A 501 10.14 -26.16 -18.88
CA ARG A 501 11.19 -27.10 -18.44
C ARG A 501 12.55 -26.42 -18.34
N GLU A 502 12.90 -25.54 -19.28
CA GLU A 502 14.16 -24.78 -19.26
C GLU A 502 14.22 -23.83 -18.06
N LYS A 503 13.17 -23.03 -17.82
CA LYS A 503 13.06 -22.16 -16.62
C LYS A 503 13.10 -22.97 -15.31
N MET A 504 12.52 -24.18 -15.29
CA MET A 504 12.56 -25.07 -14.13
C MET A 504 13.97 -25.64 -13.84
N VAL A 505 14.87 -25.66 -14.83
CA VAL A 505 16.30 -26.02 -14.65
C VAL A 505 17.15 -24.80 -14.23
N GLU A 506 16.69 -23.59 -14.50
CA GLU A 506 17.36 -22.34 -14.09
C GLU A 506 17.00 -21.90 -12.67
N LEU A 507 15.73 -22.06 -12.26
CA LEU A 507 15.26 -21.65 -10.93
C LEU A 507 16.10 -22.23 -9.76
N PRO A 508 16.50 -23.51 -9.74
CA PRO A 508 17.39 -24.04 -8.70
C PRO A 508 18.77 -23.37 -8.64
N LYS A 509 19.30 -22.91 -9.79
CA LYS A 509 20.59 -22.20 -9.86
C LYS A 509 20.47 -20.79 -9.27
N LEU A 510 19.39 -20.09 -9.60
CA LEU A 510 19.07 -18.77 -9.02
C LEU A 510 18.86 -18.87 -7.50
N MET A 511 18.16 -19.91 -7.03
CA MET A 511 18.02 -20.18 -5.59
C MET A 511 19.37 -20.49 -4.91
N GLN A 512 20.26 -21.22 -5.58
CA GLN A 512 21.61 -21.51 -5.07
C GLN A 512 22.48 -20.24 -5.00
N GLN A 513 22.40 -19.37 -6.01
CA GLN A 513 23.10 -18.08 -6.02
C GLN A 513 22.59 -17.16 -4.91
N ALA A 514 21.27 -16.99 -4.78
CA ALA A 514 20.66 -16.19 -3.71
C ALA A 514 21.03 -16.71 -2.30
N ALA A 515 21.16 -18.03 -2.13
CA ALA A 515 21.63 -18.62 -0.88
C ALA A 515 23.12 -18.28 -0.61
N GLN A 516 23.99 -18.38 -1.62
CA GLN A 516 25.41 -18.00 -1.50
C GLN A 516 25.59 -16.51 -1.23
N GLU A 517 24.80 -15.64 -1.86
CA GLU A 517 24.80 -14.19 -1.61
C GLU A 517 24.32 -13.87 -0.19
N ALA A 518 23.27 -14.55 0.29
CA ALA A 518 22.79 -14.40 1.67
C ALA A 518 23.84 -14.84 2.71
N ASP A 519 24.60 -15.90 2.45
CA ASP A 519 25.68 -16.34 3.34
C ASP A 519 26.92 -15.43 3.28
N GLN A 520 27.26 -14.89 2.11
CA GLN A 520 28.28 -13.83 1.98
C GLN A 520 27.87 -12.57 2.76
N ALA A 521 26.61 -12.14 2.64
CA ALA A 521 26.08 -10.98 3.37
C ALA A 521 26.10 -11.21 4.90
N LYS A 522 25.77 -12.41 5.39
CA LYS A 522 25.94 -12.79 6.80
C LYS A 522 27.39 -12.68 7.26
N SER A 523 28.34 -13.16 6.45
CA SER A 523 29.78 -13.10 6.74
C SER A 523 30.28 -11.67 6.85
N VAL A 524 29.95 -10.81 5.88
CA VAL A 524 30.28 -9.37 5.90
C VAL A 524 29.66 -8.66 7.11
N ALA A 525 28.38 -8.93 7.39
CA ALA A 525 27.70 -8.36 8.55
C ALA A 525 28.31 -8.84 9.89
N GLN A 526 28.89 -10.03 9.96
CA GLN A 526 29.59 -10.51 11.15
C GLN A 526 30.97 -9.86 11.29
N MET A 527 31.76 -9.75 10.22
CA MET A 527 33.05 -9.03 10.26
C MET A 527 32.87 -7.59 10.75
N ALA A 528 31.87 -6.87 10.21
CA ALA A 528 31.56 -5.50 10.64
C ALA A 528 31.14 -5.39 12.12
N ARG A 529 30.50 -6.43 12.70
CA ARG A 529 30.19 -6.49 14.14
C ARG A 529 31.43 -6.71 15.00
N ASP A 530 32.34 -7.57 14.57
CA ASP A 530 33.59 -7.83 15.29
C ASP A 530 34.58 -6.66 15.19
N GLU A 531 34.60 -5.93 14.08
CA GLU A 531 35.31 -4.65 13.95
C GLU A 531 34.71 -3.57 14.86
N LEU A 532 33.38 -3.41 14.86
CA LEU A 532 32.68 -2.50 15.78
C LEU A 532 32.92 -2.85 17.25
N ARG A 533 33.07 -4.13 17.58
CA ARG A 533 33.40 -4.59 18.93
C ARG A 533 34.84 -4.19 19.31
N LYS A 534 35.83 -4.47 18.47
CA LYS A 534 37.23 -4.04 18.68
C LYS A 534 37.34 -2.52 18.84
N ALA A 535 36.70 -1.74 17.97
CA ALA A 535 36.70 -0.29 18.04
C ALA A 535 36.09 0.26 19.35
N LYS A 536 35.11 -0.44 19.94
CA LYS A 536 34.56 -0.11 21.27
C LYS A 536 35.52 -0.47 22.41
N GLU A 537 36.19 -1.61 22.32
CA GLU A 537 37.20 -2.06 23.28
C GLU A 537 38.40 -1.07 23.31
N GLU A 538 38.88 -0.66 22.13
CA GLU A 538 39.92 0.37 21.96
C GLU A 538 39.46 1.76 22.47
N ALA A 539 38.21 2.16 22.19
CA ALA A 539 37.66 3.45 22.64
C ALA A 539 37.54 3.53 24.18
N GLU A 540 37.07 2.48 24.85
CA GLU A 540 37.02 2.43 26.32
C GLU A 540 38.44 2.36 26.93
N GLN A 541 39.39 1.69 26.28
CA GLN A 541 40.80 1.72 26.70
C GLN A 541 41.40 3.14 26.59
N ALA A 542 41.17 3.84 25.49
CA ALA A 542 41.62 5.22 25.28
C ALA A 542 40.97 6.19 26.30
N LYS A 543 39.69 5.99 26.62
CA LYS A 543 38.94 6.73 27.64
C LYS A 543 39.48 6.48 29.06
N ALA A 544 39.84 5.25 29.40
CA ALA A 544 40.50 4.93 30.67
C ALA A 544 41.90 5.58 30.79
N ALA A 545 42.67 5.57 29.69
CA ALA A 545 43.95 6.28 29.62
C ALA A 545 43.78 7.80 29.77
N SER A 546 42.76 8.39 29.12
CA SER A 546 42.41 9.81 29.21
C SER A 546 41.98 10.24 30.62
N SER A 547 41.16 9.43 31.29
CA SER A 547 40.82 9.66 32.71
C SER A 547 42.07 9.63 33.61
N THR A 548 42.99 8.68 33.34
CA THR A 548 44.26 8.57 34.07
C THR A 548 45.18 9.78 33.86
N THR A 549 45.27 10.32 32.64
CA THR A 549 46.05 11.54 32.38
C THR A 549 45.38 12.80 32.93
N GLN A 550 44.04 12.88 32.93
CA GLN A 550 43.28 13.97 33.56
C GLN A 550 43.50 14.00 35.08
N ILE A 551 43.49 12.85 35.76
CA ILE A 551 43.78 12.75 37.20
C ILE A 551 45.22 13.21 37.49
N LYS A 552 46.20 12.78 36.70
CA LYS A 552 47.60 13.22 36.83
C LYS A 552 47.75 14.73 36.61
N LEU A 553 47.09 15.30 35.60
CA LEU A 553 47.10 16.74 35.33
C LEU A 553 46.52 17.54 36.51
N HIS A 554 45.40 17.09 37.07
CA HIS A 554 44.78 17.74 38.23
C HIS A 554 45.65 17.64 39.51
N ALA A 555 46.40 16.55 39.69
CA ALA A 555 47.38 16.44 40.77
C ALA A 555 48.53 17.45 40.60
N VAL A 556 49.13 17.51 39.39
CA VAL A 556 50.20 18.47 39.07
C VAL A 556 49.71 19.92 39.20
N LEU A 557 48.49 20.24 38.79
CA LEU A 557 47.92 21.58 38.98
C LEU A 557 47.90 21.98 40.46
N LYS A 558 47.38 21.11 41.34
CA LYS A 558 47.38 21.36 42.79
C LYS A 558 48.78 21.46 43.39
N GLU A 559 49.75 20.68 42.89
CA GLU A 559 51.15 20.80 43.27
C GLU A 559 51.74 22.16 42.86
N THR A 560 51.45 22.65 41.65
CA THR A 560 51.90 24.00 41.22
C THR A 560 51.19 25.13 41.97
N GLU A 561 49.94 24.94 42.42
CA GLU A 561 49.24 25.89 43.28
C GLU A 561 49.86 25.94 44.68
N ALA A 562 50.19 24.79 45.27
CA ALA A 562 50.91 24.69 46.53
C ALA A 562 52.33 25.29 46.44
N ALA A 563 53.04 25.03 45.34
CA ALA A 563 54.35 25.63 45.07
C ALA A 563 54.27 27.17 44.97
N LYS A 564 53.30 27.71 44.24
CA LYS A 564 53.05 29.17 44.15
C LYS A 564 52.61 29.78 45.48
N ALA A 565 51.91 29.04 46.34
CA ALA A 565 51.60 29.48 47.69
C ALA A 565 52.88 29.54 48.55
N SER A 566 53.73 28.52 48.47
CA SER A 566 55.04 28.50 49.15
C SER A 566 55.98 29.60 48.65
N GLU A 567 56.00 29.87 47.34
CA GLU A 567 56.72 30.97 46.71
C GLU A 567 56.28 32.33 47.28
N LYS A 568 54.96 32.58 47.32
CA LYS A 568 54.42 33.81 47.94
C LYS A 568 54.79 33.95 49.42
N LEU A 569 54.78 32.85 50.19
CA LEU A 569 55.21 32.86 51.59
C LEU A 569 56.72 33.09 51.74
N ALA A 570 57.55 32.57 50.84
CA ALA A 570 58.98 32.86 50.81
C ALA A 570 59.24 34.34 50.46
N MET A 571 58.59 34.87 49.43
CA MET A 571 58.67 36.28 49.04
C MET A 571 58.18 37.22 50.15
N ALA A 572 57.13 36.85 50.90
CA ALA A 572 56.67 37.61 52.07
C ALA A 572 57.70 37.61 53.20
N ARG A 573 58.37 36.48 53.47
CA ARG A 573 59.48 36.41 54.44
C ARG A 573 60.69 37.24 54.01
N VAL A 574 61.07 37.20 52.73
CA VAL A 574 62.17 38.02 52.19
C VAL A 574 61.84 39.51 52.32
N LYS A 575 60.61 39.94 52.05
CA LYS A 575 60.17 41.32 52.29
C LYS A 575 60.22 41.70 53.76
N ALA A 576 59.67 40.89 54.66
CA ALA A 576 59.71 41.17 56.10
C ALA A 576 61.15 41.25 56.65
N LEU A 577 62.08 40.42 56.13
CA LEU A 577 63.50 40.52 56.44
C LEU A 577 64.11 41.81 55.89
N GLN A 578 63.84 42.16 54.63
CA GLN A 578 64.33 43.40 54.02
C GLN A 578 63.79 44.65 54.74
N GLU A 579 62.51 44.65 55.14
CA GLU A 579 61.88 45.71 55.93
C GLU A 579 62.51 45.81 57.33
N SER A 580 62.86 44.68 57.96
CA SER A 580 63.61 44.65 59.22
C SER A 580 65.07 45.11 59.08
N GLU A 581 65.75 44.78 57.97
CA GLU A 581 67.11 45.24 57.68
C GLU A 581 67.14 46.72 57.33
N GLN A 582 66.13 47.25 56.62
CA GLN A 582 65.99 48.67 56.36
C GLN A 582 65.65 49.46 57.63
N ALA A 583 64.85 48.90 58.54
CA ALA A 583 64.63 49.48 59.87
C ALA A 583 65.93 49.52 60.69
N ALA A 584 66.73 48.44 60.68
CA ALA A 584 68.03 48.39 61.35
C ALA A 584 69.09 49.30 60.71
N GLY A 585 69.06 49.48 59.38
CA GLY A 585 69.97 50.35 58.64
C GLY A 585 69.75 51.85 58.85
N MET A 586 68.63 52.25 59.47
CA MET A 586 68.24 53.64 59.69
C MET A 586 68.52 54.15 61.13
N GLY A 587 68.97 53.27 62.04
CA GLY A 587 69.21 53.61 63.44
C GLY A 587 70.39 52.85 64.04
N GLY A 588 71.42 53.56 64.49
CA GLY A 588 72.59 52.95 65.14
C GLY A 588 72.35 52.60 66.60
N ALA A 589 72.82 51.42 67.01
CA ALA A 589 73.01 50.92 68.38
C ALA A 589 71.79 50.93 69.33
N ASP A 590 71.46 49.72 69.82
CA ASP A 590 70.67 49.43 71.02
C ASP A 590 69.26 50.03 71.15
N SER A 591 68.26 49.25 70.72
CA SER A 591 66.95 49.20 71.38
C SER A 591 66.32 47.81 71.27
N PRO A 592 65.60 47.33 72.31
CA PRO A 592 65.05 45.98 72.33
C PRO A 592 63.84 45.84 71.39
N ALA A 593 63.63 44.63 70.87
CA ALA A 593 62.48 44.30 70.03
C ALA A 593 61.17 44.28 70.85
N GLY A 594 60.56 45.44 71.02
CA GLY A 594 59.29 45.61 71.73
C GLY A 594 58.62 46.94 71.42
N VAL A 595 57.69 46.95 70.46
CA VAL A 595 56.85 48.12 70.17
C VAL A 595 55.81 48.27 71.27
N THR A 596 56.09 49.10 72.27
CA THR A 596 55.12 49.46 73.31
C THR A 596 54.05 50.39 72.75
N LEU A 597 52.93 49.82 72.32
CA LEU A 597 51.71 50.58 72.02
C LEU A 597 51.15 51.23 73.31
N PRO A 598 50.71 52.50 73.26
CA PRO A 598 49.88 53.10 74.30
C PRO A 598 48.63 52.25 74.57
N LEU A 599 48.15 52.24 75.82
CA LEU A 599 47.02 51.40 76.23
C LEU A 599 45.72 51.73 75.45
N ASP A 600 45.53 53.01 75.10
CA ASP A 600 44.38 53.47 74.30
C ASP A 600 44.48 53.02 72.83
N GLU A 601 45.69 53.01 72.24
CA GLU A 601 45.95 52.50 70.89
C GLU A 601 45.79 50.98 70.83
N TYR A 602 46.28 50.26 71.84
CA TYR A 602 46.03 48.82 72.00
C TYR A 602 44.52 48.54 72.14
N SER A 603 43.81 49.30 72.98
CA SER A 603 42.37 49.10 73.21
C SER A 603 41.53 49.40 71.95
N THR A 604 41.88 50.44 71.19
CA THR A 604 41.20 50.76 69.92
C THR A 604 41.56 49.79 68.79
N LEU A 605 42.80 49.26 68.76
CA LEU A 605 43.19 48.20 67.83
C LEU A 605 42.48 46.88 68.15
N CYS A 606 42.40 46.49 69.42
CA CYS A 606 41.62 45.30 69.83
C CYS A 606 40.13 45.45 69.50
N LYS A 607 39.55 46.65 69.71
CA LYS A 607 38.15 46.93 69.36
C LYS A 607 37.90 46.84 67.86
N THR A 608 38.76 47.43 67.03
CA THR A 608 38.61 47.39 65.57
C THR A 608 38.93 46.02 64.96
N ALA A 609 39.86 45.26 65.57
CA ALA A 609 40.10 43.86 65.21
C ALA A 609 38.87 42.98 65.51
N HIS A 610 38.25 43.15 66.68
CA HIS A 610 37.04 42.41 67.06
C HIS A 610 35.83 42.83 66.19
N GLU A 611 35.67 44.11 65.87
CA GLU A 611 34.64 44.58 64.92
C GLU A 611 34.82 43.99 63.51
N ALA A 612 36.07 43.79 63.06
CA ALA A 612 36.37 43.11 61.80
C ALA A 612 36.17 41.59 61.86
N GLU A 613 36.41 40.97 63.02
CA GLU A 613 36.16 39.55 63.29
C GLU A 613 34.65 39.24 63.32
N GLU A 614 33.84 40.04 64.02
CA GLU A 614 32.39 39.93 64.01
C GLU A 614 31.81 40.13 62.59
N LEU A 615 32.28 41.14 61.85
CA LEU A 615 31.87 41.35 60.45
C LEU A 615 32.30 40.19 59.52
N ALA A 616 33.41 39.51 59.82
CA ALA A 616 33.79 38.28 59.13
C ALA A 616 32.85 37.11 59.51
N HIS A 617 32.51 36.96 60.80
CA HIS A 617 31.56 35.97 61.28
C HIS A 617 30.15 36.16 60.71
N GLU A 618 29.62 37.39 60.65
CA GLU A 618 28.36 37.71 59.98
C GLU A 618 28.37 37.29 58.51
N ARG A 619 29.45 37.59 57.78
CA ARG A 619 29.60 37.21 56.37
C ARG A 619 29.69 35.69 56.17
N VAL A 620 30.36 34.97 57.08
CA VAL A 620 30.40 33.50 57.07
C VAL A 620 29.03 32.91 57.42
N ALA A 621 28.32 33.45 58.42
CA ALA A 621 26.98 33.02 58.78
C ALA A 621 25.97 33.24 57.63
N ALA A 622 26.03 34.39 56.95
CA ALA A 622 25.23 34.69 55.77
C ALA A 622 25.51 33.72 54.60
N ALA A 623 26.79 33.38 54.36
CA ALA A 623 27.17 32.39 53.35
C ALA A 623 26.67 30.97 53.71
N LEU A 624 26.81 30.56 54.98
CA LEU A 624 26.30 29.26 55.46
C LEU A 624 24.77 29.18 55.36
N ALA A 625 24.04 30.27 55.66
CA ALA A 625 22.60 30.34 55.48
C ALA A 625 22.19 30.17 54.01
N GLN A 626 22.90 30.80 53.06
CA GLN A 626 22.67 30.60 51.63
C GLN A 626 22.97 29.16 51.19
N ILE A 627 24.03 28.53 51.72
CA ILE A 627 24.38 27.14 51.45
C ILE A 627 23.28 26.18 51.95
N GLU A 628 22.71 26.40 53.14
CA GLU A 628 21.65 25.52 53.66
C GLU A 628 20.32 25.71 52.90
N VAL A 629 20.01 26.94 52.46
CA VAL A 629 18.90 27.19 51.52
C VAL A 629 19.11 26.45 50.19
N ALA A 630 20.33 26.48 49.64
CA ALA A 630 20.68 25.74 48.43
C ALA A 630 20.52 24.22 48.62
N LYS A 631 21.10 23.64 49.68
CA LYS A 631 20.94 22.21 50.05
C LYS A 631 19.49 21.80 50.30
N LYS A 632 18.64 22.72 50.79
CA LYS A 632 17.21 22.46 50.96
C LYS A 632 16.46 22.45 49.62
N SER A 633 16.81 23.36 48.71
CA SER A 633 16.24 23.37 47.35
C SER A 633 16.70 22.18 46.50
N GLU A 634 17.95 21.74 46.66
CA GLU A 634 18.52 20.53 46.07
C GLU A 634 17.76 19.27 46.50
N ARG A 635 17.63 19.03 47.83
CA ARG A 635 16.84 17.92 48.39
C ARG A 635 15.40 17.92 47.85
N SER A 636 14.73 19.08 47.84
CA SER A 636 13.37 19.22 47.29
C SER A 636 13.30 19.05 45.76
N SER A 637 14.43 19.15 45.04
CA SER A 637 14.49 18.81 43.62
C SER A 637 14.70 17.32 43.37
N ILE A 638 15.48 16.65 44.23
CA ILE A 638 15.67 15.19 44.21
C ILE A 638 14.36 14.48 44.57
N GLU A 639 13.69 14.90 45.65
CA GLU A 639 12.40 14.34 46.09
C GLU A 639 11.31 14.44 45.02
N ARG A 640 11.25 15.56 44.28
CA ARG A 640 10.33 15.72 43.14
C ARG A 640 10.69 14.79 41.97
N LEU A 641 11.98 14.55 41.72
CA LEU A 641 12.42 13.61 40.68
C LEU A 641 12.09 12.16 41.05
N GLU A 642 12.33 11.75 42.30
CA GLU A 642 11.91 10.44 42.81
C GLU A 642 10.40 10.25 42.70
N GLN A 643 9.62 11.29 43.00
CA GLN A 643 8.16 11.25 42.89
C GLN A 643 7.70 11.03 41.44
N THR A 644 8.28 11.73 40.45
CA THR A 644 7.91 11.50 39.04
C THR A 644 8.34 10.13 38.53
N TYR A 645 9.43 9.54 39.05
CA TYR A 645 9.77 8.15 38.78
C TYR A 645 8.75 7.16 39.39
N ARG A 646 8.28 7.40 40.63
CA ARG A 646 7.22 6.58 41.25
C ARG A 646 5.92 6.65 40.44
N GLU A 647 5.52 7.84 39.99
CA GLU A 647 4.34 8.04 39.13
C GLU A 647 4.49 7.38 37.75
N MET A 648 5.69 7.41 37.17
CA MET A 648 6.00 6.71 35.91
C MET A 648 5.83 5.19 36.03
N GLU A 649 6.31 4.58 37.12
CA GLU A 649 6.14 3.13 37.34
C GLU A 649 4.70 2.74 37.69
N GLN A 650 3.96 3.58 38.41
CA GLN A 650 2.51 3.41 38.59
C GLN A 650 1.77 3.44 37.24
N CYS A 651 2.13 4.37 36.35
CA CYS A 651 1.58 4.44 34.99
C CYS A 651 1.92 3.19 34.16
N LYS A 652 3.18 2.72 34.19
CA LYS A 652 3.61 1.47 33.54
C LYS A 652 2.90 0.22 34.09
N GLN A 653 2.61 0.17 35.39
CA GLN A 653 1.85 -0.92 36.01
C GLN A 653 0.37 -0.86 35.62
N ALA A 654 -0.24 0.33 35.61
CA ALA A 654 -1.62 0.53 35.16
C ALA A 654 -1.80 0.15 33.68
N LEU A 655 -0.83 0.50 32.82
CA LEU A 655 -0.81 0.11 31.41
C LEU A 655 -0.76 -1.42 31.23
N ARG A 656 0.10 -2.13 31.96
CA ARG A 656 0.16 -3.60 31.94
C ARG A 656 -1.18 -4.23 32.35
N VAL A 657 -1.78 -3.76 33.45
CA VAL A 657 -3.10 -4.22 33.91
C VAL A 657 -4.22 -3.90 32.90
N ALA A 658 -4.13 -2.79 32.16
CA ALA A 658 -5.08 -2.46 31.10
C ALA A 658 -4.94 -3.38 29.87
N ILE A 659 -3.71 -3.73 29.49
CA ILE A 659 -3.42 -4.69 28.40
C ILE A 659 -3.98 -6.07 28.76
N GLU A 660 -3.65 -6.61 29.93
CA GLU A 660 -4.16 -7.91 30.39
C GLU A 660 -5.70 -7.96 30.41
N LYS A 661 -6.36 -6.88 30.85
CA LYS A 661 -7.83 -6.77 30.83
C LYS A 661 -8.39 -6.77 29.41
N ALA A 662 -7.73 -6.07 28.48
CA ALA A 662 -8.11 -6.05 27.07
C ALA A 662 -7.87 -7.41 26.38
N GLU A 663 -6.90 -8.20 26.83
CA GLU A 663 -6.64 -9.56 26.34
C GLU A 663 -7.68 -10.55 26.88
N LYS A 664 -7.92 -10.57 28.19
CA LYS A 664 -8.97 -11.38 28.83
C LYS A 664 -10.37 -11.07 28.24
N ALA A 665 -10.63 -9.82 27.84
CA ALA A 665 -11.85 -9.45 27.11
C ALA A 665 -11.92 -10.00 25.67
N LYS A 666 -10.79 -10.08 24.95
CA LYS A 666 -10.72 -10.75 23.63
C LYS A 666 -10.91 -12.26 23.75
N GLU A 667 -10.30 -12.88 24.76
CA GLU A 667 -10.47 -14.31 25.07
C GLU A 667 -11.93 -14.64 25.37
N GLY A 668 -12.58 -13.88 26.26
CA GLY A 668 -14.01 -14.03 26.55
C GLY A 668 -14.90 -13.85 25.31
N LYS A 669 -14.60 -12.86 24.45
CA LYS A 669 -15.30 -12.68 23.17
C LYS A 669 -15.12 -13.89 22.25
N LEU A 670 -13.90 -14.45 22.15
CA LEU A 670 -13.61 -15.62 21.33
C LEU A 670 -14.32 -16.88 21.88
N GLY A 671 -14.35 -17.07 23.20
CA GLY A 671 -15.10 -18.15 23.86
C GLY A 671 -16.60 -18.08 23.53
N ALA A 672 -17.24 -16.94 23.77
CA ALA A 672 -18.65 -16.74 23.44
C ALA A 672 -18.93 -16.92 21.93
N GLU A 673 -18.01 -16.51 21.05
CA GLU A 673 -18.16 -16.74 19.60
C GLU A 673 -17.99 -18.23 19.22
N GLN A 674 -17.13 -19.00 19.92
CA GLN A 674 -17.05 -20.45 19.74
C GLN A 674 -18.32 -21.16 20.22
N GLU A 675 -18.90 -20.74 21.34
CA GLU A 675 -20.19 -21.27 21.81
C GLU A 675 -21.33 -20.93 20.85
N LEU A 676 -21.40 -19.71 20.33
CA LEU A 676 -22.35 -19.34 19.28
C LEU A 676 -22.14 -20.15 17.99
N ARG A 677 -20.90 -20.52 17.63
CA ARG A 677 -20.65 -21.46 16.51
C ARG A 677 -21.17 -22.86 16.83
N LYS A 678 -20.92 -23.39 18.03
CA LYS A 678 -21.45 -24.70 18.48
C LYS A 678 -22.99 -24.72 18.46
N TRP A 679 -23.63 -23.72 19.06
CA TRP A 679 -25.09 -23.59 19.12
C TRP A 679 -25.74 -23.46 17.73
N ARG A 680 -25.13 -22.70 16.81
CA ARG A 680 -25.58 -22.62 15.40
C ARG A 680 -25.45 -23.97 14.69
N ALA A 681 -24.40 -24.75 14.96
CA ALA A 681 -24.21 -26.09 14.40
C ALA A 681 -25.24 -27.09 14.97
N GLU A 682 -25.45 -27.08 16.29
CA GLU A 682 -26.44 -27.90 16.98
C GLU A 682 -27.87 -27.56 16.50
N LEU A 683 -28.24 -26.28 16.39
CA LEU A 683 -29.53 -25.86 15.85
C LEU A 683 -29.72 -26.36 14.39
N LYS A 684 -28.66 -26.33 13.57
CA LYS A 684 -28.68 -26.86 12.19
C LYS A 684 -28.82 -28.39 12.16
N GLN A 685 -28.21 -29.10 13.10
CA GLN A 685 -28.35 -30.55 13.27
C GLN A 685 -29.74 -30.92 13.79
N ARG A 686 -30.28 -30.16 14.75
CA ARG A 686 -31.61 -30.37 15.32
C ARG A 686 -32.72 -30.10 14.29
N ARG A 687 -32.56 -29.08 13.43
CA ARG A 687 -33.43 -28.89 12.25
C ARG A 687 -33.39 -30.11 11.32
N ARG A 688 -32.20 -30.57 10.91
CA ARG A 688 -32.04 -31.78 10.09
C ARG A 688 -32.70 -33.01 10.72
N ALA A 689 -32.63 -33.16 12.05
CA ALA A 689 -33.32 -34.24 12.76
C ALA A 689 -34.85 -34.08 12.75
N THR A 690 -35.38 -32.86 12.94
CA THR A 690 -36.83 -32.61 12.83
C THR A 690 -37.36 -32.72 11.41
N ASP A 691 -36.54 -32.42 10.41
CA ASP A 691 -36.90 -32.55 8.99
C ASP A 691 -36.92 -34.04 8.59
N ALA A 692 -35.94 -34.83 9.05
CA ALA A 692 -35.95 -36.29 8.92
C ALA A 692 -37.12 -36.95 9.67
N ALA A 693 -37.53 -36.41 10.83
CA ALA A 693 -38.67 -36.89 11.61
C ALA A 693 -40.04 -36.45 11.07
N LYS A 694 -40.10 -35.53 10.09
CA LYS A 694 -41.36 -35.01 9.52
C LYS A 694 -41.93 -35.82 8.36
N GLY A 695 -41.30 -36.93 8.00
CA GLY A 695 -41.81 -37.87 7.01
C GLY A 695 -42.99 -38.75 7.45
N THR A 696 -43.99 -38.21 8.19
CA THR A 696 -45.31 -38.84 8.45
C THR A 696 -46.29 -37.87 9.15
N ILE A 697 -47.44 -37.60 8.52
CA ILE A 697 -48.72 -37.07 9.06
C ILE A 697 -48.78 -35.61 9.60
N ASN A 698 -49.93 -34.96 9.33
CA ASN A 698 -50.47 -33.69 9.86
C ASN A 698 -52.00 -33.90 10.08
N PRO A 699 -52.73 -33.04 10.82
CA PRO A 699 -52.40 -32.17 11.97
C PRO A 699 -53.30 -32.53 13.20
N PRO A 700 -53.50 -31.66 14.22
CA PRO A 700 -54.61 -30.68 14.16
C PRO A 700 -54.37 -29.33 14.89
N LEU A 701 -55.39 -28.46 14.86
CA LEU A 701 -55.44 -27.09 15.40
C LEU A 701 -55.60 -27.00 16.93
N ARG A 702 -55.10 -25.90 17.53
CA ARG A 702 -55.69 -24.98 18.56
C ARG A 702 -54.63 -23.87 18.81
N SER A 703 -54.86 -22.56 18.65
CA SER A 703 -55.82 -21.59 19.24
C SER A 703 -55.46 -21.15 20.68
N PHE A 704 -55.76 -19.87 21.01
CA PHE A 704 -55.65 -19.25 22.36
C PHE A 704 -54.21 -18.89 22.80
N GLU A 705 -53.89 -17.72 23.39
CA GLU A 705 -54.56 -16.40 23.38
C GLU A 705 -53.59 -15.24 23.71
N GLN A 706 -54.14 -14.03 23.75
CA GLN A 706 -53.57 -12.73 24.12
C GLN A 706 -53.37 -12.59 25.64
N SER A 707 -52.24 -12.03 26.12
CA SER A 707 -52.25 -10.93 27.10
C SER A 707 -50.86 -10.29 27.41
N SER A 708 -50.88 -8.96 27.52
CA SER A 708 -50.14 -8.06 28.44
C SER A 708 -48.65 -8.27 28.86
N GLU A 709 -47.87 -7.18 28.76
CA GLU A 709 -46.79 -6.85 29.74
C GLU A 709 -47.33 -6.83 31.19
N PRO A 710 -46.46 -6.85 32.21
CA PRO A 710 -46.36 -5.58 32.96
C PRO A 710 -44.94 -5.16 33.37
N LYS A 711 -44.78 -3.86 33.58
CA LYS A 711 -43.66 -3.23 34.30
C LYS A 711 -43.91 -3.37 35.81
N SER A 712 -42.87 -3.52 36.63
CA SER A 712 -42.48 -2.51 37.65
C SER A 712 -41.49 -2.99 38.73
N SER A 713 -40.63 -2.05 39.12
CA SER A 713 -39.91 -1.83 40.38
C SER A 713 -39.89 -2.85 41.55
N SER A 714 -38.65 -3.01 42.06
CA SER A 714 -38.20 -2.74 43.45
C SER A 714 -38.02 -3.87 44.50
N LYS A 715 -36.80 -3.83 45.09
CA LYS A 715 -36.42 -4.03 46.51
C LYS A 715 -36.45 -5.42 47.17
N GLU A 716 -35.25 -6.01 47.27
CA GLU A 716 -34.39 -5.96 48.49
C GLU A 716 -34.92 -6.50 49.83
N ALA A 717 -34.30 -7.59 50.33
CA ALA A 717 -34.00 -7.86 51.75
C ALA A 717 -33.04 -9.06 51.94
N THR A 718 -32.01 -8.91 52.81
CA THR A 718 -31.38 -9.86 53.79
C THR A 718 -31.22 -11.38 53.47
N ASP A 719 -30.27 -12.17 54.02
CA ASP A 719 -29.25 -12.05 55.10
C ASP A 719 -28.05 -13.00 54.73
N VAL A 720 -26.92 -13.20 55.43
CA VAL A 720 -26.60 -13.34 56.86
C VAL A 720 -25.21 -12.77 57.22
N HIS A 721 -25.13 -12.19 58.42
CA HIS A 721 -23.99 -11.56 59.10
C HIS A 721 -23.01 -12.53 59.81
N VAL A 722 -21.70 -12.18 59.90
CA VAL A 722 -20.82 -12.37 61.09
C VAL A 722 -19.75 -11.24 61.15
N HIS A 723 -19.68 -10.50 62.26
CA HIS A 723 -18.58 -9.60 62.70
C HIS A 723 -17.80 -10.26 63.89
N PRO A 724 -16.66 -9.74 64.44
CA PRO A 724 -16.37 -8.34 64.84
C PRO A 724 -14.98 -7.81 64.35
N GLU A 725 -14.55 -6.53 64.45
CA GLU A 725 -14.74 -5.37 65.39
C GLU A 725 -14.10 -5.50 66.79
N PRO A 726 -13.87 -4.38 67.55
CA PRO A 726 -14.00 -2.94 67.25
C PRO A 726 -12.59 -2.33 66.95
N GLU A 727 -12.11 -1.10 67.24
CA GLU A 727 -12.46 0.19 67.92
C GLU A 727 -11.33 1.21 67.48
N ASN A 728 -11.32 2.56 67.49
CA ASN A 728 -12.14 3.75 67.86
C ASN A 728 -12.20 4.72 66.61
N ALA A 729 -12.81 5.92 66.52
CA ALA A 729 -13.15 7.06 67.42
C ALA A 729 -11.95 7.98 67.85
N GLU A 730 -12.05 9.33 67.96
CA GLU A 730 -13.00 10.32 67.39
C GLU A 730 -12.52 11.80 67.53
N HIS A 731 -13.37 12.77 67.14
CA HIS A 731 -13.45 14.19 67.57
C HIS A 731 -12.50 15.33 67.05
N ASP A 732 -13.15 16.24 66.29
CA ASP A 732 -13.23 17.72 66.43
C ASP A 732 -12.11 18.75 66.08
N ALA A 733 -12.59 19.98 65.81
CA ALA A 733 -11.84 21.21 65.55
C ALA A 733 -12.41 22.37 66.44
N PRO A 734 -11.75 23.55 66.56
CA PRO A 734 -12.09 24.64 65.62
C PRO A 734 -11.07 25.79 65.39
N ALA A 735 -10.91 26.16 64.11
CA ALA A 735 -10.95 27.53 63.55
C ALA A 735 -10.00 28.69 63.96
N ARG A 736 -9.85 29.62 62.98
CA ARG A 736 -9.39 31.04 63.06
C ARG A 736 -7.87 31.31 63.24
N ASN A 737 -7.25 32.28 62.54
CA ASN A 737 -7.67 33.09 61.38
C ASN A 737 -6.50 33.91 60.76
N LYS A 738 -6.62 34.30 59.47
CA LYS A 738 -5.96 35.48 58.82
C LYS A 738 -4.41 35.41 58.65
N THR A 739 -3.75 36.05 57.65
CA THR A 739 -4.22 36.93 56.55
C THR A 739 -3.32 36.91 55.30
N LYS A 740 -3.95 36.89 54.11
CA LYS A 740 -3.63 37.64 52.87
C LYS A 740 -2.16 38.01 52.54
N LYS A 741 -1.73 37.62 51.33
CA LYS A 741 -1.35 38.59 50.25
C LYS A 741 -1.80 38.05 48.89
N LYS A 742 -1.75 38.87 47.83
CA LYS A 742 -2.57 38.72 46.61
C LYS A 742 -1.76 38.61 45.32
N LYS A 743 -2.15 37.65 44.45
CA LYS A 743 -2.01 37.69 42.98
C LYS A 743 -0.53 37.78 42.48
N PRO A 744 -0.26 37.99 41.18
CA PRO A 744 -0.40 36.98 40.12
C PRO A 744 0.91 36.89 39.28
N LEU A 745 0.77 36.60 37.98
CA LEU A 745 1.76 36.70 36.88
C LEU A 745 2.70 35.49 36.65
N PHE A 746 2.54 34.94 35.46
CA PHE A 746 3.59 34.53 34.48
C PHE A 746 4.93 35.29 34.65
N PRO A 747 6.13 34.77 34.24
CA PRO A 747 6.26 34.07 32.95
C PRO A 747 7.40 33.02 32.77
N ARG A 748 7.38 32.42 31.57
CA ARG A 748 8.50 32.13 30.66
C ARG A 748 9.94 32.35 31.18
N ILE A 749 10.69 31.25 31.33
CA ILE A 749 12.16 31.17 31.46
C ILE A 749 12.59 30.11 30.42
N VAL A 750 13.24 30.42 29.28
CA VAL A 750 14.57 31.03 29.04
C VAL A 750 15.72 30.11 29.49
N LEU A 751 16.31 29.38 28.53
CA LEU A 751 17.59 28.70 28.70
C LEU A 751 18.66 29.37 27.80
N PHE A 752 19.74 29.83 28.43
CA PHE A 752 21.06 30.02 27.82
C PHE A 752 21.89 28.78 28.21
N LEU A 753 22.55 28.06 27.30
CA LEU A 753 23.70 28.38 26.42
C LEU A 753 25.07 28.27 27.09
N ALA A 754 25.69 27.09 26.89
CA ALA A 754 27.12 26.89 26.65
C ALA A 754 27.24 25.59 25.83
N ARG A 755 27.64 25.53 24.55
CA ARG A 755 28.61 26.28 23.71
C ARG A 755 30.08 25.96 24.00
N LYS A 756 30.62 24.96 23.29
CA LYS A 756 31.89 25.06 22.54
C LYS A 756 32.09 23.92 21.54
N LYS A 757 32.45 24.27 20.29
CA LYS A 757 33.35 23.44 19.44
C LYS A 757 34.80 23.75 19.87
N PRO A 758 35.83 22.98 19.42
CA PRO A 758 36.45 23.33 18.14
C PRO A 758 36.96 22.14 17.30
N GLN A 759 36.64 22.17 15.99
CA GLN A 759 37.52 22.01 14.81
C GLN A 759 38.51 20.79 14.66
N PRO A 760 39.17 20.62 13.49
CA PRO A 760 39.76 19.34 13.06
C PRO A 760 41.29 19.34 13.02
N VAL A 761 41.91 18.27 12.49
CA VAL A 761 42.99 18.29 11.47
C VAL A 761 43.32 16.85 11.02
N LYS A 762 42.79 16.43 9.87
CA LYS A 762 43.54 15.99 8.66
C LYS A 762 42.60 15.58 7.53
#